data_AF-A0A8T0HN26-F1
#
_entry.id   AF-A0A8T0HN26-F1
#
_cell.length_a   1.000
_cell.length_b   1.000
_cell.length_c   1.000
_cell.angle_alpha   90.00
_cell.angle_beta   90.00
_cell.angle_gamma   90.00
#
_symmetry.space_group_name_H-M   'P 1'
#
loop_
_entity.id
_entity.type
_entity.pdbx_description
1 polymer ?
#
loop_
_entity_poly.entity_id
_entity_poly.type
_entity_poly.pdbx_seq_one_letter_code
_entity_poly.pdbx_strand_id
1 'polypeptide(L)'
;MARGKGPLPRRLYNPFPRQPRGLQFVRGDLHFDATRLTSRTLSAGKSFFVSWDAHLGRVSVHHRNLVDRALWGTPCHGCFVSAALGESSVHESHGSYSLNDKVELLLTHQTVEDIAISTANSSNNSLKSSIASEQCKASAGRSVCFRTGEVNSRESTSPEVDPDGMVVDGNGDVVVVSGCLYSTCKLAREELRDYHEGKRREDGSPFHEEAEDGNDEGVEISSWFVEENGVMRVGVRYRLVFSEKRENQLGFHVELDLPMRRRGDASSFFTKSVRFVESANGWDWTSKVPLSGSRAFNIGKGWEWRYGMGGAYPLRRVMSLSGFRSSEEEELVNVPRLNRVLLTYASHARERFFGFGEQFSFFDLKGRRVPIMVQEQGLGRGDQPITAAANFVAYRAGGDWHTTYAPSPHYLTSDMNSLYLEGYEHSVFDLTQRDCVQVQVHAGSMKGRILYGQTPPELIKEYTAAVGRMRALPAWITKGAIVGMQGGHDAVREVWRKVREYDVPLSAFWLQDWVGQRKTSVGWQLWWNWEVDRDHYPAWEELISDLRASSVRTMAYCNPFIVSTDEKPNRRKDLFTVAKNEGYVVPDAFGAPYMIPITSFEATMLDLTNPETRRWFKGRLYDMVKTGVRGWMADFGESLPFDSCLHSGEDPATAHNRYPEMWAELNREFVEEWEQEQRAEKQKLAAMSLIDPKPAHEEGNLDDEDDGDELVFFMRAGYRGSPRWATLFWEGDQMVSWQRNDGIKSAVTGLLSSGVSGYAFNHSDIGGYCTVDLPFIRHSRSEELLLRWMELNAFSAIFRTHEGNVPSANAQFYSNDTTLRHFARCARIFQAWEFCRRQLVKEAAAVGMPVVRHLFLHYPDDQYVQTIVYQQFLVGSEILVVPVLDKGHTQVQAYFPSGDIWEHIWTGDLYKAPNKEGLKVWVQAPLGFPAVFVKRGSWVGQQFMHNLVKEKLKVS
;
A
#
# COMPACT_ATOMS: atom_id res chain seq x y z
N MET A 1 -44.31 22.02 -34.68
CA MET A 1 -43.39 23.13 -34.30
C MET A 1 -42.63 22.68 -33.07
N ALA A 2 -41.46 22.08 -33.27
CA ALA A 2 -40.12 22.68 -33.13
C ALA A 2 -39.53 22.37 -31.74
N ARG A 3 -38.69 21.32 -31.63
CA ARG A 3 -37.21 21.34 -31.47
C ARG A 3 -36.79 21.80 -30.06
N GLY A 4 -35.95 21.12 -29.28
CA GLY A 4 -35.23 19.87 -29.43
C GLY A 4 -34.25 19.68 -28.26
N LYS A 5 -33.99 18.43 -27.89
CA LYS A 5 -32.72 17.96 -27.31
C LYS A 5 -32.53 16.56 -27.86
N GLY A 6 -31.57 16.39 -28.78
CA GLY A 6 -31.28 15.10 -29.39
C GLY A 6 -30.73 14.11 -28.36
N PRO A 7 -30.83 12.79 -28.60
CA PRO A 7 -30.13 11.82 -27.79
C PRO A 7 -28.62 12.03 -27.97
N LEU A 8 -27.90 12.16 -26.86
CA LEU A 8 -26.44 12.09 -26.84
C LEU A 8 -25.99 10.85 -27.63
N PRO A 9 -24.96 10.94 -28.50
CA PRO A 9 -24.56 9.82 -29.32
C PRO A 9 -24.08 8.69 -28.41
N ARG A 10 -24.70 7.51 -28.55
CA ARG A 10 -24.20 6.23 -28.06
C ARG A 10 -22.76 6.07 -28.56
N ARG A 11 -21.78 6.42 -27.73
CA ARG A 11 -20.39 6.01 -27.97
C ARG A 11 -20.39 4.49 -27.90
N LEU A 12 -20.10 3.84 -29.03
CA LEU A 12 -19.70 2.45 -29.08
C LEU A 12 -18.52 2.28 -28.12
N TYR A 13 -18.78 1.73 -26.94
CA TYR A 13 -17.76 1.41 -25.96
C TYR A 13 -16.83 0.37 -26.58
N ASN A 14 -15.55 0.68 -26.60
CA ASN A 14 -14.52 -0.29 -26.94
C ASN A 14 -14.47 -1.33 -25.80
N PRO A 15 -14.72 -2.62 -26.06
CA PRO A 15 -14.81 -3.66 -25.03
C PRO A 15 -13.46 -4.13 -24.48
N PHE A 16 -12.34 -3.59 -24.98
CA PHE A 16 -11.01 -3.95 -24.52
C PHE A 16 -10.55 -2.99 -23.40
N PRO A 17 -10.05 -3.49 -22.26
CA PRO A 17 -9.37 -2.64 -21.30
C PRO A 17 -8.20 -1.98 -22.02
N ARG A 18 -8.31 -0.66 -22.24
CA ARG A 18 -7.17 0.12 -22.71
C ARG A 18 -6.16 0.13 -21.57
N GLN A 19 -4.88 0.02 -21.90
CA GLN A 19 -3.81 0.31 -20.94
C GLN A 19 -4.14 1.59 -20.15
N PRO A 20 -3.77 1.66 -18.87
CA PRO A 20 -3.98 2.85 -18.04
C PRO A 20 -3.58 4.11 -18.83
N ARG A 21 -4.52 5.04 -18.98
CA ARG A 21 -4.26 6.33 -19.67
C ARG A 21 -3.53 7.25 -18.70
N GLY A 22 -2.27 6.93 -18.44
CA GLY A 22 -1.32 7.78 -17.76
C GLY A 22 -0.26 8.31 -18.73
N LEU A 23 0.64 9.14 -18.22
CA LEU A 23 1.84 9.55 -18.96
C LEU A 23 2.57 8.30 -19.47
N GLN A 24 2.82 8.21 -20.79
CA GLN A 24 3.60 7.11 -21.37
C GLN A 24 5.06 7.20 -20.94
N PHE A 25 5.85 6.15 -21.21
CA PHE A 25 7.28 6.17 -20.91
C PHE A 25 7.94 7.42 -21.51
N VAL A 26 8.52 8.25 -20.67
CA VAL A 26 9.17 9.50 -21.07
C VAL A 26 10.66 9.30 -21.26
N ARG A 27 11.20 9.83 -22.36
CA ARG A 27 12.64 9.94 -22.62
C ARG A 27 13.01 11.40 -22.83
N GLY A 28 14.14 11.78 -22.27
CA GLY A 28 14.81 13.04 -22.60
C GLY A 28 16.32 12.91 -22.47
N ASP A 29 16.99 14.00 -22.78
CA ASP A 29 18.46 14.06 -22.81
C ASP A 29 19.02 14.42 -21.44
N LEU A 30 20.15 13.81 -21.11
CA LEU A 30 20.97 14.16 -19.98
C LEU A 30 22.16 15.01 -20.43
N HIS A 31 22.37 16.15 -19.78
CA HIS A 31 23.49 17.05 -20.02
C HIS A 31 24.30 17.26 -18.73
N PHE A 32 25.62 17.29 -18.85
CA PHE A 32 26.52 17.60 -17.74
C PHE A 32 27.90 17.98 -18.27
N ASP A 33 28.66 18.72 -17.47
CA ASP A 33 30.04 19.06 -17.78
C ASP A 33 30.98 17.94 -17.34
N ALA A 34 31.47 17.13 -18.28
CA ALA A 34 32.40 16.05 -17.97
C ALA A 34 33.77 16.55 -17.44
N THR A 35 34.13 17.81 -17.70
CA THR A 35 35.38 18.41 -17.18
C THR A 35 35.26 18.81 -15.72
N ARG A 36 34.04 19.18 -15.28
CA ARG A 36 33.74 19.56 -13.89
C ARG A 36 33.27 18.38 -13.04
N LEU A 37 32.44 17.51 -13.60
CA LEU A 37 31.85 16.34 -12.95
C LEU A 37 32.59 15.07 -13.33
N THR A 38 33.84 14.97 -12.88
CA THR A 38 34.66 13.75 -13.05
C THR A 38 34.09 12.57 -12.27
N SER A 39 34.33 11.36 -12.79
CA SER A 39 33.89 10.10 -12.17
C SER A 39 34.39 10.00 -10.74
N ARG A 40 33.49 9.64 -9.82
CA ARG A 40 33.78 9.58 -8.39
C ARG A 40 32.87 8.58 -7.69
N THR A 41 33.34 8.05 -6.57
CA THR A 41 32.56 7.19 -5.68
C THR A 41 32.49 7.83 -4.30
N LEU A 42 31.28 7.94 -3.76
CA LEU A 42 30.98 8.65 -2.52
C LEU A 42 30.33 7.67 -1.54
N SER A 43 30.77 7.66 -0.29
CA SER A 43 30.13 6.84 0.75
C SER A 43 28.75 7.42 1.06
N ALA A 44 27.73 6.57 1.07
CA ALA A 44 26.39 6.90 1.54
C ALA A 44 26.15 6.11 2.83
N GLY A 45 26.68 6.63 3.93
CA GLY A 45 26.78 5.92 5.19
C GLY A 45 27.94 4.91 5.27
N LYS A 46 27.77 3.89 6.12
CA LYS A 46 28.74 2.84 6.41
C LYS A 46 28.66 1.64 5.47
N SER A 47 27.53 1.39 4.83
CA SER A 47 27.28 0.11 4.13
C SER A 47 27.10 0.29 2.63
N PHE A 48 26.77 1.51 2.19
CA PHE A 48 26.53 1.82 0.78
C PHE A 48 27.53 2.84 0.23
N PHE A 49 27.69 2.81 -1.08
CA PHE A 49 28.35 3.88 -1.84
C PHE A 49 27.58 4.18 -3.13
N VAL A 50 27.65 5.44 -3.53
CA VAL A 50 27.05 5.96 -4.76
C VAL A 50 28.18 6.37 -5.69
N SER A 51 28.17 5.85 -6.91
CA SER A 51 29.18 6.11 -7.93
C SER A 51 28.58 6.90 -9.08
N TRP A 52 29.27 7.97 -9.48
CA TRP A 52 29.05 8.70 -10.71
C TRP A 52 30.11 8.31 -11.74
N ASP A 53 29.66 7.86 -12.91
CA ASP A 53 30.49 7.63 -14.09
C ASP A 53 30.26 8.75 -15.10
N ALA A 54 31.25 9.62 -15.26
CA ALA A 54 31.20 10.75 -16.19
C ALA A 54 31.30 10.35 -17.67
N HIS A 55 31.84 9.16 -17.97
CA HIS A 55 31.88 8.66 -19.34
C HIS A 55 30.52 8.15 -19.77
N LEU A 56 29.77 7.56 -18.85
CA LEU A 56 28.44 7.01 -19.11
C LEU A 56 27.30 7.95 -18.72
N GLY A 57 27.58 9.05 -18.01
CA GLY A 57 26.55 9.92 -17.43
C GLY A 57 25.64 9.16 -16.47
N ARG A 58 26.20 8.31 -15.60
CA ARG A 58 25.45 7.32 -14.83
C ARG A 58 25.68 7.45 -13.33
N VAL A 59 24.58 7.43 -12.57
CA VAL A 59 24.60 7.23 -11.11
C VAL A 59 24.32 5.77 -10.82
N SER A 60 25.06 5.16 -9.90
CA SER A 60 24.86 3.77 -9.47
C SER A 60 25.02 3.65 -7.96
N VAL A 61 24.24 2.74 -7.37
CA VAL A 61 24.22 2.44 -5.95
C VAL A 61 24.74 1.03 -5.76
N HIS A 62 25.68 0.88 -4.83
CA HIS A 62 26.29 -0.39 -4.49
C HIS A 62 26.30 -0.58 -2.98
N HIS A 63 26.31 -1.84 -2.56
CA HIS A 63 26.55 -2.23 -1.19
C HIS A 63 28.00 -2.70 -1.04
N ARG A 64 28.63 -2.46 0.12
CA ARG A 64 30.04 -2.80 0.34
C ARG A 64 30.34 -4.29 0.23
N ASN A 65 29.36 -5.14 0.50
CA ASN A 65 29.47 -6.59 0.33
C ASN A 65 29.17 -7.06 -1.11
N LEU A 66 28.84 -6.15 -2.03
CA LEU A 66 28.53 -6.44 -3.43
C LEU A 66 29.03 -5.29 -4.33
N VAL A 67 30.36 -5.16 -4.41
CA VAL A 67 31.01 -4.04 -5.11
C VAL A 67 30.87 -4.17 -6.62
N ASP A 68 30.95 -5.39 -7.16
CA ASP A 68 30.99 -5.65 -8.61
C ASP A 68 29.63 -5.55 -9.30
N ARG A 69 28.54 -5.40 -8.55
CA ARG A 69 27.17 -5.30 -9.07
C ARG A 69 26.43 -4.14 -8.41
N ALA A 70 25.90 -3.24 -9.22
CA ALA A 70 25.01 -2.19 -8.74
C ALA A 70 23.67 -2.81 -8.30
N LEU A 71 23.14 -2.37 -7.15
CA LEU A 71 21.78 -2.69 -6.69
C LEU A 71 20.73 -1.86 -7.43
N TRP A 72 21.13 -0.66 -7.87
CA TRP A 72 20.31 0.28 -8.61
C TRP A 72 21.24 1.20 -9.42
N GLY A 73 20.81 1.66 -10.58
CA GLY A 73 21.56 2.69 -11.31
C GLY A 73 20.81 3.24 -12.50
N THR A 74 21.12 4.47 -12.86
CA THR A 74 20.46 5.19 -13.96
C THR A 74 20.83 4.61 -15.33
N PRO A 75 20.05 4.88 -16.39
CA PRO A 75 20.45 4.53 -17.76
C PRO A 75 21.71 5.30 -18.18
N CYS A 76 22.54 4.70 -19.04
CA CYS A 76 23.68 5.40 -19.63
C CYS A 76 23.20 6.50 -20.57
N HIS A 77 23.77 7.71 -20.43
CA HIS A 77 23.46 8.91 -21.22
C HIS A 77 21.98 9.31 -21.25
N GLY A 78 21.19 8.80 -20.30
CA GLY A 78 19.74 9.01 -20.25
C GLY A 78 19.33 9.85 -19.06
N CYS A 79 18.32 10.69 -19.27
CA CYS A 79 17.63 11.38 -18.19
C CYS A 79 17.04 10.36 -17.19
N PHE A 80 17.23 10.61 -15.90
CA PHE A 80 16.78 9.74 -14.81
C PHE A 80 15.81 10.42 -13.84
N VAL A 81 15.69 11.75 -13.85
CA VAL A 81 14.62 12.47 -13.17
C VAL A 81 13.82 13.26 -14.20
N SER A 82 12.50 13.12 -14.19
CA SER A 82 11.60 13.97 -14.97
C SER A 82 10.44 14.42 -14.11
N ALA A 83 9.78 15.49 -14.51
CA ALA A 83 8.66 16.02 -13.76
C ALA A 83 7.56 16.53 -14.69
N ALA A 84 6.31 16.50 -14.22
CA ALA A 84 5.20 17.03 -14.97
C ALA A 84 4.23 17.80 -14.06
N LEU A 85 3.52 18.72 -14.67
CA LEU A 85 2.27 19.27 -14.16
C LEU A 85 1.15 18.54 -14.88
N GLY A 86 0.28 17.87 -14.13
CA GLY A 86 -0.86 17.19 -14.70
C GLY A 86 -2.11 17.32 -13.84
N GLU A 87 -3.27 17.27 -14.49
CA GLU A 87 -4.57 17.22 -13.87
C GLU A 87 -5.11 15.79 -13.95
N SER A 88 -5.40 15.19 -12.79
CA SER A 88 -6.03 13.88 -12.72
C SER A 88 -7.54 14.05 -12.73
N SER A 89 -8.21 13.31 -13.60
CA SER A 89 -9.65 13.03 -13.45
C SER A 89 -9.83 11.59 -12.98
N VAL A 90 -10.56 11.41 -11.88
CA VAL A 90 -10.88 10.08 -11.35
C VAL A 90 -12.34 9.77 -11.67
N HIS A 91 -12.57 8.61 -12.27
CA HIS A 91 -13.90 8.05 -12.44
C HIS A 91 -14.00 6.80 -11.57
N GLU A 92 -14.94 6.83 -10.64
CA GLU A 92 -15.32 5.72 -9.78
C GLU A 92 -16.59 5.04 -10.32
N SER A 93 -16.65 3.72 -10.19
CA SER A 93 -17.90 2.97 -10.31
C SER A 93 -17.83 1.67 -9.52
N HIS A 94 -18.66 1.55 -8.49
CA HIS A 94 -18.79 0.38 -7.63
C HIS A 94 -17.43 -0.09 -7.06
N GLY A 95 -16.63 0.85 -6.56
CA GLY A 95 -15.30 0.58 -5.99
C GLY A 95 -14.20 0.29 -7.04
N SER A 96 -14.54 0.32 -8.34
CA SER A 96 -13.55 0.31 -9.42
C SER A 96 -13.18 1.74 -9.80
N TYR A 97 -11.88 2.01 -9.92
CA TYR A 97 -11.37 3.34 -10.18
C TYR A 97 -10.64 3.40 -11.51
N SER A 98 -10.74 4.56 -12.16
CA SER A 98 -9.92 4.85 -13.31
C SER A 98 -9.45 6.29 -13.28
N LEU A 99 -8.14 6.43 -13.35
CA LEU A 99 -7.48 7.71 -13.39
C LEU A 99 -7.12 8.03 -14.84
N ASN A 100 -7.53 9.20 -15.31
CA ASN A 100 -7.15 9.75 -16.60
C ASN A 100 -6.34 11.02 -16.36
N ASP A 101 -5.07 10.97 -16.73
CA ASP A 101 -4.09 12.02 -16.48
C ASP A 101 -3.95 12.93 -17.70
N LYS A 102 -4.17 14.23 -17.52
CA LYS A 102 -3.97 15.24 -18.56
C LYS A 102 -2.75 16.07 -18.18
N VAL A 103 -1.69 15.97 -18.98
CA VAL A 103 -0.41 16.63 -18.70
C VAL A 103 -0.39 17.99 -19.37
N GLU A 104 -0.12 19.04 -18.59
CA GLU A 104 -0.07 20.43 -19.04
C GLU A 104 1.35 20.88 -19.37
N LEU A 105 2.31 20.49 -18.53
CA LEU A 105 3.73 20.76 -18.70
C LEU A 105 4.52 19.49 -18.39
N LEU A 106 5.53 19.20 -19.20
CA LEU A 106 6.40 18.05 -19.01
C LEU A 106 7.87 18.48 -19.16
N LEU A 107 8.66 18.26 -18.12
CA LEU A 107 10.09 18.52 -18.07
C LEU A 107 10.83 17.18 -18.22
N THR A 108 11.29 16.90 -19.43
CA THR A 108 11.88 15.61 -19.81
C THR A 108 13.41 15.63 -19.86
N HIS A 109 14.02 16.80 -19.95
CA HIS A 109 15.47 16.96 -20.03
C HIS A 109 16.05 17.34 -18.68
N GLN A 110 17.30 16.94 -18.46
CA GLN A 110 17.95 17.04 -17.16
C GLN A 110 19.40 17.52 -17.33
N THR A 111 19.82 18.49 -16.52
CA THR A 111 21.23 18.72 -16.21
C THR A 111 21.62 17.99 -14.92
N VAL A 112 22.86 17.55 -14.82
CA VAL A 112 23.50 17.25 -13.54
C VAL A 112 24.58 18.31 -13.32
N GLU A 113 24.49 19.02 -12.20
CA GLU A 113 25.34 20.16 -11.88
C GLU A 113 26.32 19.84 -10.75
N ASP A 114 25.89 19.07 -9.76
CA ASP A 114 26.73 18.68 -8.62
C ASP A 114 26.38 17.30 -8.06
N ILE A 115 27.40 16.64 -7.52
CA ILE A 115 27.29 15.37 -6.79
C ILE A 115 28.24 15.45 -5.59
N ALA A 116 27.65 15.61 -4.41
CA ALA A 116 28.37 15.92 -3.18
C ALA A 116 27.94 15.05 -2.00
N ILE A 117 28.84 14.89 -1.04
CA ILE A 117 28.53 14.38 0.29
C ILE A 117 28.11 15.57 1.17
N SER A 118 27.00 15.41 1.88
CA SER A 118 26.55 16.31 2.93
C SER A 118 26.55 15.55 4.26
N THR A 119 27.23 16.09 5.27
CA THR A 119 27.21 15.55 6.63
C THR A 119 26.02 16.10 7.39
N ALA A 120 25.25 15.26 8.10
CA ALA A 120 24.05 15.67 8.85
C ALA A 120 24.26 16.84 9.85
N ASN A 121 25.50 17.11 10.30
CA ASN A 121 25.86 18.23 11.19
C ASN A 121 26.00 19.62 10.52
N SER A 122 25.79 19.73 9.21
CA SER A 122 25.90 20.99 8.47
C SER A 122 24.56 21.72 8.30
N SER A 123 23.45 21.08 8.69
CA SER A 123 22.08 21.49 8.35
C SER A 123 21.47 22.62 9.20
N ASN A 124 22.20 23.23 10.13
CA ASN A 124 21.71 24.41 10.85
C ASN A 124 22.58 25.67 10.77
N ASN A 125 23.78 25.64 10.17
CA ASN A 125 24.58 26.88 10.03
C ASN A 125 25.51 26.98 8.80
N SER A 126 25.60 25.98 7.90
CA SER A 126 26.38 26.13 6.65
C SER A 126 25.53 26.16 5.38
N LEU A 127 24.20 26.06 5.47
CA LEU A 127 23.27 26.25 4.35
C LEU A 127 23.05 27.73 3.97
N LYS A 128 23.84 28.67 4.52
CA LYS A 128 23.82 30.10 4.17
C LYS A 128 25.15 30.71 3.71
N SER A 129 26.26 29.97 3.65
CA SER A 129 27.58 30.61 3.45
C SER A 129 28.45 30.09 2.30
N SER A 130 28.09 29.07 1.54
CA SER A 130 28.92 28.63 0.41
C SER A 130 28.57 29.33 -0.93
N ILE A 131 28.37 30.65 -0.90
CA ILE A 131 28.50 31.56 -2.06
C ILE A 131 29.05 32.89 -1.53
N ALA A 132 30.36 32.95 -1.25
CA ALA A 132 31.13 34.19 -1.20
C ALA A 132 32.64 33.91 -1.26
N SER A 133 33.18 34.05 -2.46
CA SER A 133 34.56 34.43 -2.82
C SER A 133 35.77 33.68 -2.24
N GLU A 134 36.55 33.10 -3.15
CA GLU A 134 38.02 33.16 -3.11
C GLU A 134 38.51 34.62 -3.21
N GLN A 135 39.36 35.07 -2.28
CA GLN A 135 40.52 35.94 -2.57
C GLN A 135 41.52 36.02 -1.41
N CYS A 136 42.75 35.57 -1.71
CA CYS A 136 44.10 35.90 -1.18
C CYS A 136 44.36 36.56 0.21
N LYS A 137 45.25 35.87 0.94
CA LYS A 137 46.49 36.31 1.66
C LYS A 137 46.44 36.97 3.06
N ALA A 138 47.13 36.27 3.99
CA ALA A 138 48.24 36.71 4.86
C ALA A 138 48.05 36.74 6.41
N SER A 139 48.90 35.91 7.03
CA SER A 139 49.67 36.10 8.29
C SER A 139 49.03 36.07 9.70
N ALA A 140 49.60 35.15 10.49
CA ALA A 140 50.07 35.27 11.87
C ALA A 140 49.09 35.12 13.06
N GLY A 141 49.34 34.08 13.86
CA GLY A 141 49.69 34.25 15.28
C GLY A 141 48.68 33.87 16.37
N ARG A 142 49.06 32.83 17.15
CA ARG A 142 48.83 32.59 18.59
C ARG A 142 47.42 32.20 19.11
N SER A 143 47.35 30.92 19.52
CA SER A 143 46.95 30.37 20.85
C SER A 143 46.07 31.19 21.80
N VAL A 144 45.00 30.58 22.36
CA VAL A 144 44.66 30.51 23.81
C VAL A 144 43.63 29.39 24.06
N CYS A 145 43.89 28.55 25.07
CA CYS A 145 43.01 27.55 25.70
C CYS A 145 41.82 28.17 26.45
N PHE A 146 40.70 27.46 26.66
CA PHE A 146 40.09 27.34 28.01
C PHE A 146 39.23 26.07 28.18
N ARG A 147 39.18 25.69 29.47
CA ARG A 147 38.81 24.45 30.15
C ARG A 147 37.29 24.16 30.27
N THR A 148 36.99 22.86 30.18
CA THR A 148 36.15 22.00 31.05
C THR A 148 35.11 22.61 31.99
N GLY A 149 33.89 22.06 31.94
CA GLY A 149 32.92 22.07 33.03
C GLY A 149 31.96 20.88 32.89
N GLU A 150 32.08 19.90 33.80
CA GLU A 150 31.20 18.74 33.99
C GLU A 150 29.84 19.16 34.57
N VAL A 151 28.73 18.50 34.15
CA VAL A 151 27.55 18.24 34.99
C VAL A 151 26.88 16.92 34.57
N ASN A 152 26.96 15.93 35.47
CA ASN A 152 26.11 14.71 35.61
C ASN A 152 24.61 15.09 35.72
N SER A 153 23.55 14.34 35.42
CA SER A 153 23.24 12.92 35.26
C SER A 153 21.72 12.83 35.03
N ARG A 154 21.22 11.88 34.25
CA ARG A 154 20.12 10.94 34.59
C ARG A 154 19.51 10.32 33.32
N GLU A 155 19.55 8.99 33.31
CA GLU A 155 18.94 8.09 32.32
C GLU A 155 17.41 8.09 32.45
N SER A 156 16.72 8.13 31.32
CA SER A 156 15.38 7.55 31.15
C SER A 156 15.27 7.03 29.71
N THR A 157 15.29 5.70 29.56
CA THR A 157 15.12 4.99 28.30
C THR A 157 13.64 4.65 28.09
N SER A 158 13.04 5.24 27.06
CA SER A 158 11.82 4.77 26.40
C SER A 158 11.82 5.35 24.98
N PRO A 159 11.72 4.54 23.91
CA PRO A 159 11.71 5.07 22.55
C PRO A 159 10.33 5.63 22.23
N GLU A 160 10.21 6.95 22.13
CA GLU A 160 9.04 7.61 21.55
C GLU A 160 9.02 7.37 20.03
N VAL A 161 7.90 6.86 19.54
CA VAL A 161 7.58 6.68 18.12
C VAL A 161 6.92 7.96 17.62
N ASP A 162 7.52 8.61 16.63
CA ASP A 162 6.98 9.78 15.92
C ASP A 162 6.12 9.32 14.71
N PRO A 163 4.89 9.84 14.52
CA PRO A 163 4.00 9.49 13.40
C PRO A 163 4.53 9.80 11.99
N ASP A 164 5.61 10.57 11.82
CA ASP A 164 6.17 10.87 10.50
C ASP A 164 7.44 10.07 10.12
N GLY A 165 7.87 9.11 10.95
CA GLY A 165 8.90 8.13 10.56
C GLY A 165 10.25 8.71 10.12
N MET A 166 10.54 9.96 10.48
CA MET A 166 11.83 10.60 10.26
C MET A 166 12.78 10.26 11.41
N VAL A 167 13.25 9.02 11.44
CA VAL A 167 14.52 8.78 12.10
C VAL A 167 15.62 9.19 11.11
N VAL A 168 16.14 10.41 11.29
CA VAL A 168 17.54 10.71 10.93
C VAL A 168 18.40 10.08 12.02
N ASP A 169 18.33 8.76 12.19
CA ASP A 169 19.28 8.06 13.05
C ASP A 169 20.48 7.77 12.18
N GLY A 170 21.49 8.62 12.34
CA GLY A 170 22.80 8.35 11.79
C GLY A 170 23.58 9.61 11.55
N ASN A 171 24.66 9.77 12.32
CA ASN A 171 25.85 10.55 11.99
C ASN A 171 26.53 10.06 10.69
N GLY A 172 25.78 9.92 9.59
CA GLY A 172 26.23 9.32 8.34
C GLY A 172 26.30 10.32 7.19
N ASP A 173 27.21 10.06 6.27
CA ASP A 173 27.34 10.79 5.00
C ASP A 173 26.10 10.59 4.14
N VAL A 174 25.49 11.68 3.68
CA VAL A 174 24.37 11.69 2.73
C VAL A 174 24.92 12.08 1.36
N VAL A 175 24.56 11.36 0.30
CA VAL A 175 24.95 11.74 -1.07
C VAL A 175 23.80 12.48 -1.74
N VAL A 176 24.10 13.65 -2.33
CA VAL A 176 23.12 14.49 -3.03
C VAL A 176 23.56 14.67 -4.48
N VAL A 177 22.69 14.31 -5.42
CA VAL A 177 22.82 14.62 -6.85
C VAL A 177 21.86 15.78 -7.15
N SER A 178 22.35 16.88 -7.69
CA SER A 178 21.54 18.06 -7.99
C SER A 178 21.70 18.53 -9.44
N GLY A 179 20.65 19.19 -9.93
CA GLY A 179 20.67 19.82 -11.25
C GLY A 179 19.32 20.44 -11.60
N CYS A 180 19.07 20.68 -12.89
CA CYS A 180 17.86 21.33 -13.39
C CYS A 180 17.10 20.45 -14.38
N LEU A 181 15.77 20.45 -14.29
CA LEU A 181 14.85 19.88 -15.26
C LEU A 181 14.34 20.96 -16.21
N TYR A 182 14.17 20.66 -17.49
CA TYR A 182 13.66 21.61 -18.49
C TYR A 182 12.93 20.92 -19.65
N SER A 183 12.23 21.70 -20.47
CA SER A 183 11.48 21.25 -21.65
C SER A 183 12.22 21.51 -22.97
N THR A 184 11.87 20.78 -24.05
CA THR A 184 12.43 20.97 -25.40
C THR A 184 11.96 22.29 -26.04
N CYS A 185 12.63 23.39 -25.75
CA CYS A 185 12.84 24.40 -26.80
C CYS A 185 14.15 24.06 -27.51
N LYS A 186 14.09 23.94 -28.84
CA LYS A 186 15.19 23.54 -29.74
C LYS A 186 16.51 24.30 -29.51
N LEU A 187 16.43 25.50 -28.93
CA LEU A 187 17.55 26.37 -28.52
C LEU A 187 18.35 25.91 -27.29
N ALA A 188 17.80 25.09 -26.38
CA ALA A 188 18.54 24.64 -25.19
C ALA A 188 19.77 23.78 -25.55
N ARG A 189 19.72 23.08 -26.68
CA ARG A 189 20.85 22.30 -27.22
C ARG A 189 21.93 23.16 -27.86
N GLU A 190 21.58 24.30 -28.45
CA GLU A 190 22.52 25.18 -29.14
C GLU A 190 23.26 26.07 -28.15
N GLU A 191 22.61 26.51 -27.06
CA GLU A 191 23.24 27.40 -26.07
C GLU A 191 23.99 26.68 -24.93
N LEU A 192 23.61 25.44 -24.53
CA LEU A 192 24.46 24.62 -23.64
C LEU A 192 25.80 24.28 -24.28
N ARG A 193 25.83 24.20 -25.62
CA ARG A 193 27.04 24.01 -26.41
C ARG A 193 27.92 25.26 -26.36
N ASP A 194 27.34 26.46 -26.44
CA ASP A 194 28.09 27.71 -26.35
C ASP A 194 28.60 28.00 -24.93
N TYR A 195 27.89 27.58 -23.88
CA TYR A 195 28.34 27.65 -22.48
C TYR A 195 29.56 26.75 -22.20
N HIS A 196 29.59 25.53 -22.73
CA HIS A 196 30.72 24.61 -22.56
C HIS A 196 31.92 24.93 -23.48
N GLU A 197 31.69 25.53 -24.65
CA GLU A 197 32.76 25.82 -25.61
C GLU A 197 33.49 27.16 -25.33
N GLY A 198 33.05 27.95 -24.33
CA GLY A 198 33.78 29.15 -23.87
C GLY A 198 34.08 30.16 -24.99
N LYS A 199 33.21 30.25 -26.01
CA LYS A 199 33.50 31.04 -27.20
C LYS A 199 33.33 32.53 -26.92
N ARG A 200 34.44 33.27 -27.04
CA ARG A 200 34.43 34.73 -27.26
C ARG A 200 34.14 35.01 -28.74
N ARG A 201 33.65 36.21 -29.05
CA ARG A 201 33.58 36.72 -30.44
C ARG A 201 34.96 36.67 -31.09
N GLU A 202 35.04 36.62 -32.42
CA GLU A 202 36.30 36.64 -33.20
C GLU A 202 37.21 37.85 -32.91
N ASP A 203 36.72 38.87 -32.21
CA ASP A 203 37.47 40.07 -31.80
C ASP A 203 37.89 40.11 -30.31
N GLY A 204 37.52 39.10 -29.51
CA GLY A 204 37.95 38.98 -28.11
C GLY A 204 37.23 39.86 -27.08
N SER A 205 36.17 40.57 -27.43
CA SER A 205 35.39 41.43 -26.50
C SER A 205 34.31 40.68 -25.70
N PRO A 206 33.97 41.09 -24.45
CA PRO A 206 32.78 40.63 -23.74
C PRO A 206 31.51 41.25 -24.33
N PHE A 207 30.42 40.49 -24.34
CA PHE A 207 29.08 41.03 -24.65
C PHE A 207 28.61 41.86 -23.45
N HIS A 208 28.79 43.20 -23.49
CA HIS A 208 27.84 44.22 -23.00
C HIS A 208 28.55 45.59 -22.93
N GLU A 209 27.97 46.62 -23.57
CA GLU A 209 27.63 47.89 -22.91
C GLU A 209 26.75 48.82 -23.78
N GLU A 210 25.84 49.51 -23.04
CA GLU A 210 25.13 50.79 -23.26
C GLU A 210 24.02 50.96 -24.31
N ALA A 211 22.80 51.21 -23.80
CA ALA A 211 21.88 52.23 -24.31
C ALA A 211 20.95 52.75 -23.18
N GLU A 212 20.81 54.08 -23.14
CA GLU A 212 20.07 54.92 -22.19
C GLU A 212 18.54 54.86 -22.35
N ASP A 213 17.85 55.25 -21.26
CA ASP A 213 16.54 55.90 -21.13
C ASP A 213 15.33 55.41 -21.95
N GLY A 214 14.32 54.92 -21.23
CA GLY A 214 12.94 54.85 -21.72
C GLY A 214 12.03 54.02 -20.82
N ASN A 215 11.11 54.69 -20.13
CA ASN A 215 10.01 54.09 -19.37
C ASN A 215 9.32 52.96 -20.14
N ASP A 216 9.28 51.77 -19.57
CA ASP A 216 8.11 50.89 -19.63
C ASP A 216 8.11 49.95 -18.42
N GLU A 217 6.92 49.71 -17.89
CA GLU A 217 6.64 49.04 -16.63
C GLU A 217 7.20 47.59 -16.60
N GLY A 218 8.28 47.39 -15.87
CA GLY A 218 8.85 46.07 -15.59
C GLY A 218 7.97 45.29 -14.62
N VAL A 219 7.13 44.41 -15.15
CA VAL A 219 6.58 43.29 -14.39
C VAL A 219 7.74 42.35 -14.06
N GLU A 220 8.12 42.30 -12.79
CA GLU A 220 9.15 41.41 -12.27
C GLU A 220 8.63 39.96 -12.28
N ILE A 221 8.92 39.21 -13.36
CA ILE A 221 8.46 37.83 -13.55
C ILE A 221 9.31 36.88 -12.69
N SER A 222 8.69 36.39 -11.62
CA SER A 222 9.23 35.39 -10.70
C SER A 222 9.49 34.03 -11.37
N SER A 223 10.73 33.55 -11.25
CA SER A 223 11.19 32.16 -11.02
C SER A 223 10.68 31.00 -11.93
N TRP A 224 9.90 31.29 -12.96
CA TRP A 224 9.43 30.31 -13.95
C TRP A 224 10.09 30.45 -15.32
N PHE A 225 10.94 31.45 -15.45
CA PHE A 225 11.63 31.74 -16.69
C PHE A 225 13.05 32.22 -16.39
N VAL A 226 14.04 31.51 -16.93
CA VAL A 226 15.36 32.11 -17.12
C VAL A 226 15.28 32.86 -18.44
N GLU A 227 15.34 34.19 -18.39
CA GLU A 227 15.54 35.03 -19.56
C GLU A 227 17.05 35.24 -19.71
N GLU A 228 17.63 34.56 -20.70
CA GLU A 228 18.99 34.81 -21.18
C GLU A 228 18.86 35.17 -22.67
N ASN A 229 19.33 36.37 -23.05
CA ASN A 229 19.31 36.86 -24.43
C ASN A 229 17.92 36.88 -25.12
N GLY A 230 16.84 37.10 -24.37
CA GLY A 230 15.49 37.31 -24.90
C GLY A 230 14.69 36.03 -25.22
N VAL A 231 15.09 34.85 -24.70
CA VAL A 231 14.33 33.60 -24.81
C VAL A 231 13.98 33.05 -23.43
N MET A 232 12.68 32.86 -23.18
CA MET A 232 12.11 32.41 -21.91
C MET A 232 12.13 30.87 -21.78
N ARG A 233 12.82 30.32 -20.76
CA ARG A 233 12.89 28.86 -20.49
C ARG A 233 12.25 28.47 -19.16
N VAL A 234 11.34 27.48 -19.16
CA VAL A 234 10.79 26.89 -17.93
C VAL A 234 11.69 25.76 -17.43
N GLY A 235 12.21 25.89 -16.21
CA GLY A 235 13.01 24.85 -15.57
C GLY A 235 12.89 24.85 -14.04
N VAL A 236 13.15 23.68 -13.44
CA VAL A 236 13.02 23.45 -11.99
C VAL A 236 14.25 22.70 -11.47
N ARG A 237 14.81 23.14 -10.34
CA ARG A 237 15.91 22.41 -9.69
C ARG A 237 15.38 21.15 -9.03
N TYR A 238 16.15 20.08 -9.11
CA TYR A 238 15.87 18.84 -8.40
C TYR A 238 17.07 18.42 -7.53
N ARG A 239 16.76 17.65 -6.50
CA ARG A 239 17.73 16.94 -5.66
C ARG A 239 17.33 15.47 -5.58
N LEU A 240 18.26 14.57 -5.90
CA LEU A 240 18.16 13.15 -5.62
C LEU A 240 19.13 12.82 -4.47
N VAL A 241 18.55 12.49 -3.32
CA VAL A 241 19.27 12.31 -2.06
C VAL A 241 19.31 10.83 -1.70
N PHE A 242 20.48 10.32 -1.32
CA PHE A 242 20.69 8.96 -0.81
C PHE A 242 21.17 8.99 0.63
N SER A 243 20.50 8.27 1.51
CA SER A 243 20.84 8.19 2.94
C SER A 243 20.68 6.77 3.47
N GLU A 244 21.70 6.24 4.14
CA GLU A 244 21.61 4.91 4.76
C GLU A 244 20.59 4.96 5.90
N LYS A 245 19.66 4.01 5.91
CA LYS A 245 18.65 3.84 6.96
C LYS A 245 19.00 2.71 7.90
N ARG A 246 19.54 1.62 7.34
CA ARG A 246 20.05 0.44 8.04
C ARG A 246 21.17 -0.16 7.20
N GLU A 247 21.92 -1.09 7.78
CA GLU A 247 23.01 -1.81 7.10
C GLU A 247 22.59 -2.32 5.71
N ASN A 248 21.40 -2.87 5.57
CA ASN A 248 20.89 -3.44 4.31
C ASN A 248 19.85 -2.54 3.60
N GLN A 249 19.70 -1.26 3.98
CA GLN A 249 18.67 -0.38 3.43
C GLN A 249 19.18 1.04 3.16
N LEU A 250 19.15 1.44 1.89
CA LEU A 250 19.45 2.80 1.46
C LEU A 250 18.17 3.53 1.08
N GLY A 251 17.83 4.60 1.80
CA GLY A 251 16.72 5.48 1.44
C GLY A 251 17.10 6.41 0.29
N PHE A 252 16.16 6.69 -0.61
CA PHE A 252 16.28 7.72 -1.64
C PHE A 252 15.12 8.72 -1.57
N HIS A 253 15.38 9.97 -1.94
CA HIS A 253 14.37 11.03 -2.04
C HIS A 253 14.63 11.91 -3.26
N VAL A 254 13.64 12.01 -4.15
CA VAL A 254 13.61 13.00 -5.24
C VAL A 254 12.77 14.19 -4.78
N GLU A 255 13.41 15.35 -4.66
CA GLU A 255 12.78 16.61 -4.28
C GLU A 255 12.90 17.61 -5.44
N LEU A 256 11.81 18.33 -5.71
CA LEU A 256 11.79 19.45 -6.64
C LEU A 256 11.77 20.75 -5.83
N ASP A 257 12.74 21.63 -6.04
CA ASP A 257 12.77 22.91 -5.33
C ASP A 257 11.63 23.80 -5.83
N LEU A 258 10.88 24.38 -4.89
CA LEU A 258 9.90 25.41 -5.23
C LEU A 258 10.62 26.64 -5.81
N PRO A 259 10.00 27.35 -6.77
CA PRO A 259 10.55 28.57 -7.33
C PRO A 259 10.79 29.63 -6.23
N MET A 260 12.03 29.82 -5.77
CA MET A 260 12.35 30.91 -4.84
C MET A 260 12.33 32.25 -5.59
N ARG A 261 11.55 33.22 -5.10
CA ARG A 261 11.67 34.63 -5.48
C ARG A 261 12.95 35.19 -4.82
N ARG A 262 14.02 35.45 -5.58
CA ARG A 262 15.15 36.24 -5.06
C ARG A 262 14.74 37.70 -5.06
N ARG A 263 14.58 38.29 -3.86
CA ARG A 263 14.52 39.75 -3.70
C ARG A 263 15.93 40.29 -3.92
N GLY A 264 16.14 41.01 -5.02
CA GLY A 264 17.27 41.92 -5.14
C GLY A 264 16.86 43.25 -4.55
N ASP A 265 17.51 43.67 -3.47
CA ASP A 265 17.96 45.05 -3.43
C ASP A 265 19.19 45.18 -2.52
N ALA A 266 20.28 45.63 -3.12
CA ALA A 266 21.48 46.01 -2.40
C ALA A 266 21.26 47.40 -1.83
N SER A 267 20.73 47.48 -0.61
CA SER A 267 20.82 48.71 0.19
C SER A 267 21.35 48.39 1.59
N SER A 268 22.63 48.68 1.78
CA SER A 268 23.28 48.99 3.06
C SER A 268 22.93 48.12 4.28
N PHE A 269 23.84 47.21 4.62
CA PHE A 269 24.02 46.78 6.00
C PHE A 269 24.49 47.98 6.86
N PHE A 270 23.54 48.67 7.50
CA PHE A 270 23.81 49.30 8.79
C PHE A 270 23.23 48.40 9.88
N THR A 271 24.10 47.57 10.46
CA THR A 271 23.85 46.98 11.78
C THR A 271 23.79 48.11 12.81
N LYS A 272 22.59 48.55 13.19
CA LYS A 272 22.37 49.13 14.52
C LYS A 272 21.95 48.01 15.44
N SER A 273 22.89 47.58 16.27
CA SER A 273 22.64 46.81 17.48
C SER A 273 21.60 47.54 18.34
N VAL A 274 20.38 47.01 18.41
CA VAL A 274 19.42 47.40 19.43
C VAL A 274 19.63 46.48 20.61
N ARG A 275 20.23 47.02 21.67
CA ARG A 275 20.28 46.36 22.98
C ARG A 275 18.90 46.42 23.61
N PHE A 276 18.38 45.27 24.00
CA PHE A 276 17.28 45.20 24.96
C PHE A 276 17.87 45.51 26.34
N VAL A 277 17.36 46.56 26.99
CA VAL A 277 17.58 46.81 28.41
C VAL A 277 16.22 46.70 29.08
N GLU A 278 16.09 45.76 30.00
CA GLU A 278 14.93 45.59 30.84
C GLU A 278 14.88 46.74 31.88
N SER A 279 13.76 47.44 31.98
CA SER A 279 13.47 48.30 33.12
C SER A 279 11.97 48.38 33.39
N ALA A 280 11.63 48.67 34.65
CA ALA A 280 10.50 48.08 35.35
C ALA A 280 9.08 48.60 35.06
N ASN A 281 8.79 49.50 34.10
CA ASN A 281 7.45 50.14 34.01
C ASN A 281 6.92 50.51 32.59
N GLY A 282 6.90 49.58 31.61
CA GLY A 282 6.05 49.69 30.41
C GLY A 282 6.63 50.41 29.17
N TRP A 283 5.98 50.22 28.02
CA TRP A 283 6.42 50.65 26.66
C TRP A 283 5.61 51.83 26.13
N ASP A 284 6.26 52.82 25.52
CA ASP A 284 5.58 53.77 24.63
C ASP A 284 6.51 54.29 23.50
N TRP A 285 5.95 54.50 22.30
CA TRP A 285 6.65 54.94 21.08
C TRP A 285 5.96 56.18 20.48
N THR A 286 6.74 57.10 19.91
CA THR A 286 6.22 58.14 18.99
C THR A 286 7.11 58.31 17.75
N SER A 287 6.47 58.29 16.58
CA SER A 287 7.05 58.57 15.26
C SER A 287 6.83 60.04 14.87
N LYS A 288 7.76 60.65 14.13
CA LYS A 288 7.51 61.91 13.40
C LYS A 288 7.91 61.76 11.93
N VAL A 289 6.96 62.04 11.05
CA VAL A 289 7.12 62.32 9.62
C VAL A 289 6.71 63.79 9.39
N PRO A 290 7.29 64.49 8.41
CA PRO A 290 6.63 65.65 7.80
C PRO A 290 6.32 65.42 6.31
N LEU A 291 5.11 65.86 5.92
CA LEU A 291 4.54 65.94 4.57
C LEU A 291 4.95 67.22 3.84
N SER A 292 5.04 67.18 2.50
CA SER A 292 4.58 68.28 1.63
C SER A 292 4.43 67.87 0.16
N GLY A 293 3.35 68.31 -0.51
CA GLY A 293 3.37 68.65 -1.94
C GLY A 293 2.25 68.07 -2.82
N SER A 294 1.16 68.81 -2.97
CA SER A 294 -0.03 68.50 -3.78
C SER A 294 0.13 68.92 -5.26
N ARG A 295 -0.38 68.10 -6.21
CA ARG A 295 -0.89 68.53 -7.53
C ARG A 295 -2.06 67.64 -7.96
N ALA A 296 -3.13 68.27 -8.45
CA ALA A 296 -4.33 67.63 -8.99
C ALA A 296 -4.41 67.87 -10.51
N PHE A 297 -4.93 66.89 -11.26
CA PHE A 297 -5.47 67.08 -12.62
C PHE A 297 -6.74 66.23 -12.85
N ASN A 298 -7.53 66.68 -13.83
CA ASN A 298 -8.99 66.58 -14.00
C ASN A 298 -9.56 65.29 -14.62
N ILE A 299 -10.69 64.86 -14.04
CA ILE A 299 -12.03 64.48 -14.57
C ILE A 299 -12.17 63.71 -15.91
N GLY A 300 -12.92 62.60 -15.85
CA GLY A 300 -13.61 62.01 -17.00
C GLY A 300 -14.65 60.92 -16.70
N LYS A 301 -15.87 61.35 -16.32
CA LYS A 301 -17.20 60.68 -16.48
C LYS A 301 -17.60 59.46 -15.62
N GLY A 302 -18.66 59.65 -14.83
CA GLY A 302 -19.68 58.62 -14.55
C GLY A 302 -20.04 58.39 -13.08
N TRP A 303 -20.86 59.26 -12.50
CA TRP A 303 -21.49 59.17 -11.17
C TRP A 303 -22.48 57.96 -11.10
N GLU A 304 -22.86 57.37 -9.95
CA GLU A 304 -23.58 57.98 -8.82
C GLU A 304 -23.67 57.00 -7.62
N TRP A 305 -23.54 57.48 -6.37
CA TRP A 305 -24.23 56.94 -5.19
C TRP A 305 -24.58 58.05 -4.18
N ARG A 306 -25.78 57.94 -3.60
CA ARG A 306 -26.41 58.90 -2.68
C ARG A 306 -26.05 58.64 -1.22
N TYR A 307 -25.95 59.72 -0.44
CA TYR A 307 -25.78 59.73 1.02
C TYR A 307 -27.11 59.88 1.77
N GLY A 308 -27.17 59.37 3.00
CA GLY A 308 -28.13 59.78 4.03
C GLY A 308 -27.54 59.59 5.44
N MET A 309 -27.30 60.69 6.15
CA MET A 309 -26.91 60.74 7.57
C MET A 309 -28.15 60.89 8.48
N GLY A 310 -28.10 60.31 9.69
CA GLY A 310 -29.01 60.69 10.79
C GLY A 310 -28.91 59.86 12.08
N GLY A 311 -28.12 60.33 13.05
CA GLY A 311 -28.53 60.53 14.47
C GLY A 311 -28.67 59.38 15.49
N ALA A 312 -27.67 59.30 16.40
CA ALA A 312 -27.77 59.20 17.88
C ALA A 312 -28.14 57.89 18.66
N TYR A 313 -27.06 57.17 19.09
CA TYR A 313 -26.79 56.37 20.34
C TYR A 313 -27.64 55.13 20.76
N PRO A 314 -27.09 54.19 21.58
CA PRO A 314 -25.88 53.37 21.36
C PRO A 314 -26.19 51.86 21.58
N LEU A 315 -25.93 51.02 20.57
CA LEU A 315 -25.91 49.56 20.72
C LEU A 315 -24.51 49.07 20.35
N ARG A 316 -23.81 48.49 21.33
CA ARG A 316 -22.51 47.84 21.14
C ARG A 316 -22.73 46.51 20.41
N ARG A 317 -22.92 46.62 19.10
CA ARG A 317 -22.96 45.53 18.12
C ARG A 317 -21.60 45.54 17.44
N VAL A 318 -20.80 44.50 17.65
CA VAL A 318 -19.63 44.24 16.81
C VAL A 318 -20.18 43.74 15.47
N MET A 319 -20.40 44.67 14.55
CA MET A 319 -20.52 44.38 13.12
C MET A 319 -19.12 44.47 12.53
N SER A 320 -18.66 43.37 11.93
CA SER A 320 -17.54 43.42 11.01
C SER A 320 -17.97 44.23 9.79
N LEU A 321 -17.35 45.40 9.58
CA LEU A 321 -17.37 46.04 8.28
C LEU A 321 -16.09 45.69 7.54
N SER A 322 -16.27 44.82 6.57
CA SER A 322 -15.55 44.79 5.30
C SER A 322 -15.29 46.21 4.76
N GLY A 323 -14.08 46.44 4.25
CA GLY A 323 -13.87 47.39 3.16
C GLY A 323 -13.11 48.66 3.48
N PHE A 324 -11.83 48.53 3.82
CA PHE A 324 -10.78 49.35 3.20
C PHE A 324 -9.64 48.39 2.86
N ARG A 325 -9.79 47.67 1.75
CA ARG A 325 -8.67 47.00 1.09
C ARG A 325 -7.84 48.11 0.46
N SER A 326 -6.64 48.33 1.00
CA SER A 326 -5.56 48.85 0.19
C SER A 326 -5.45 47.93 -1.02
N SER A 327 -5.75 48.46 -2.20
CA SER A 327 -5.58 47.80 -3.48
C SER A 327 -4.09 47.72 -3.81
N GLU A 328 -3.38 46.91 -3.02
CA GLU A 328 -2.13 46.23 -3.32
C GLU A 328 -2.22 44.89 -2.55
N GLU A 329 -3.33 44.17 -2.75
CA GLU A 329 -3.30 42.73 -2.53
C GLU A 329 -2.40 42.19 -3.63
N GLU A 330 -1.21 41.75 -3.22
CA GLU A 330 -0.35 40.88 -4.01
C GLU A 330 -1.22 39.83 -4.71
N GLU A 331 -1.40 39.96 -6.03
CA GLU A 331 -1.69 38.82 -6.88
C GLU A 331 -0.50 37.87 -6.72
N LEU A 332 -0.57 37.00 -5.72
CA LEU A 332 0.11 35.72 -5.73
C LEU A 332 -0.38 35.01 -6.99
N VAL A 333 0.33 35.23 -8.10
CA VAL A 333 0.22 34.41 -9.30
C VAL A 333 0.43 32.98 -8.81
N ASN A 334 -0.66 32.23 -8.74
CA ASN A 334 -0.73 30.92 -8.14
C ASN A 334 -0.04 29.95 -9.09
N VAL A 335 1.29 29.89 -9.06
CA VAL A 335 1.99 29.11 -10.08
C VAL A 335 1.82 27.62 -9.79
N PRO A 336 1.28 26.84 -10.73
CA PRO A 336 0.95 25.44 -10.46
C PRO A 336 2.22 24.66 -10.09
N ARG A 337 2.20 23.98 -8.94
CA ARG A 337 3.31 23.13 -8.51
C ARG A 337 3.31 21.85 -9.36
N LEU A 338 4.49 21.46 -9.84
CA LEU A 338 4.69 20.14 -10.46
C LEU A 338 4.20 19.06 -9.49
N ASN A 339 3.38 18.14 -10.00
CA ASN A 339 2.69 17.13 -9.20
C ASN A 339 2.84 15.72 -9.79
N ARG A 340 3.80 15.54 -10.70
CA ARG A 340 4.29 14.25 -11.16
C ARG A 340 5.80 14.24 -11.05
N VAL A 341 6.36 13.24 -10.38
CA VAL A 341 7.80 12.96 -10.38
C VAL A 341 8.02 11.59 -11.02
N LEU A 342 9.01 11.52 -11.88
CA LEU A 342 9.41 10.30 -12.57
C LEU A 342 10.88 9.99 -12.29
N LEU A 343 11.15 8.74 -11.91
CA LEU A 343 12.48 8.20 -11.69
C LEU A 343 12.74 7.07 -12.68
N THR A 344 13.77 7.20 -13.52
CA THR A 344 14.14 6.17 -14.51
C THR A 344 15.46 5.53 -14.13
N TYR A 345 15.50 4.19 -14.13
CA TYR A 345 16.71 3.41 -13.85
C TYR A 345 16.87 2.26 -14.84
N ALA A 346 18.10 1.77 -14.96
CA ALA A 346 18.47 0.69 -15.87
C ALA A 346 17.96 -0.67 -15.37
N SER A 347 17.54 -1.50 -16.29
CA SER A 347 17.14 -2.90 -16.10
C SER A 347 17.51 -3.65 -17.37
N HIS A 348 17.68 -4.97 -17.39
CA HIS A 348 17.95 -5.68 -18.65
C HIS A 348 16.76 -6.52 -19.12
N ALA A 349 16.75 -6.87 -20.41
CA ALA A 349 15.60 -7.50 -21.06
C ALA A 349 15.19 -8.86 -20.47
N ARG A 350 16.11 -9.53 -19.76
CA ARG A 350 15.89 -10.83 -19.10
C ARG A 350 15.57 -10.71 -17.61
N GLU A 351 15.59 -9.50 -17.07
CA GLU A 351 15.32 -9.28 -15.64
C GLU A 351 13.82 -9.42 -15.44
N ARG A 352 13.43 -10.18 -14.42
CA ARG A 352 12.03 -10.44 -14.08
C ARG A 352 11.67 -9.72 -12.80
N PHE A 353 10.42 -9.31 -12.68
CA PHE A 353 9.94 -8.50 -11.56
C PHE A 353 8.79 -9.22 -10.86
N PHE A 354 8.92 -9.39 -9.53
CA PHE A 354 7.97 -10.13 -8.69
C PHE A 354 7.52 -9.26 -7.51
N GLY A 355 6.27 -9.44 -7.07
CA GLY A 355 5.66 -8.70 -5.96
C GLY A 355 4.53 -7.80 -6.42
N PHE A 356 4.61 -6.52 -6.07
CA PHE A 356 3.58 -5.49 -6.29
C PHE A 356 2.26 -5.71 -5.54
N GLY A 357 2.31 -6.42 -4.41
CA GLY A 357 1.16 -6.77 -3.60
C GLY A 357 0.53 -8.09 -4.04
N GLU A 358 -0.75 -8.24 -3.78
CA GLU A 358 -1.54 -9.38 -4.22
C GLU A 358 -1.94 -9.22 -5.70
N GLN A 359 -1.33 -10.02 -6.57
CA GLN A 359 -1.52 -10.01 -8.01
C GLN A 359 -2.13 -11.35 -8.47
N PHE A 360 -3.16 -11.27 -9.31
CA PHE A 360 -3.99 -12.44 -9.63
C PHE A 360 -3.78 -13.02 -11.02
N SER A 361 -3.09 -12.30 -11.91
CA SER A 361 -3.02 -12.66 -13.35
C SER A 361 -1.61 -13.06 -13.82
N PHE A 362 -0.59 -12.41 -13.25
CA PHE A 362 0.82 -12.58 -13.62
C PHE A 362 1.67 -12.57 -12.36
N PHE A 363 2.70 -13.41 -12.35
CA PHE A 363 3.73 -13.42 -11.30
C PHE A 363 4.97 -12.62 -11.73
N ASP A 364 5.47 -12.84 -12.95
CA ASP A 364 6.46 -11.97 -13.59
C ASP A 364 5.77 -10.79 -14.32
N LEU A 365 6.19 -9.59 -13.95
CA LEU A 365 5.59 -8.33 -14.41
C LEU A 365 6.47 -7.55 -15.40
N LYS A 366 7.64 -8.07 -15.80
CA LYS A 366 8.44 -7.46 -16.88
C LYS A 366 7.60 -7.35 -18.15
N GLY A 367 7.70 -6.22 -18.85
CA GLY A 367 6.90 -5.93 -20.05
C GLY A 367 5.54 -5.29 -19.77
N ARG A 368 5.22 -4.97 -18.51
CA ARG A 368 3.91 -4.43 -18.11
C ARG A 368 4.02 -3.08 -17.42
N ARG A 369 2.92 -2.33 -17.42
CA ARG A 369 2.73 -1.17 -16.55
C ARG A 369 1.94 -1.62 -15.33
N VAL A 370 2.45 -1.38 -14.13
CA VAL A 370 1.83 -1.80 -12.88
C VAL A 370 1.36 -0.55 -12.11
N PRO A 371 0.07 -0.18 -12.19
CA PRO A 371 -0.51 0.85 -11.34
C PRO A 371 -0.62 0.34 -9.90
N ILE A 372 -0.32 1.20 -8.94
CA ILE A 372 -0.45 0.95 -7.51
C ILE A 372 -1.60 1.79 -7.01
N MET A 373 -2.75 1.13 -6.88
CA MET A 373 -3.99 1.75 -6.43
C MET A 373 -4.89 0.68 -5.83
N VAL A 374 -5.26 0.88 -4.57
CA VAL A 374 -6.26 0.05 -3.88
C VAL A 374 -7.58 0.18 -4.63
N GLN A 375 -8.28 -0.91 -4.92
CA GLN A 375 -9.59 -0.87 -5.57
C GLN A 375 -10.24 -2.25 -5.56
N GLU A 376 -11.52 -2.31 -5.90
CA GLU A 376 -12.18 -3.57 -6.23
C GLU A 376 -11.42 -4.30 -7.35
N GLN A 377 -11.15 -5.59 -7.14
CA GLN A 377 -10.43 -6.38 -8.14
C GLN A 377 -11.24 -6.54 -9.44
N GLY A 378 -12.57 -6.47 -9.36
CA GLY A 378 -13.50 -6.61 -10.48
C GLY A 378 -13.75 -8.05 -10.93
N LEU A 379 -14.81 -8.24 -11.73
CA LEU A 379 -15.33 -9.54 -12.14
C LEU A 379 -14.77 -10.03 -13.49
N GLY A 380 -14.13 -11.20 -13.47
CA GLY A 380 -13.49 -11.85 -14.61
C GLY A 380 -12.11 -11.29 -14.96
N ARG A 381 -11.83 -10.01 -14.66
CA ARG A 381 -10.49 -9.39 -14.71
C ARG A 381 -9.80 -9.56 -16.07
N GLY A 382 -10.58 -9.43 -17.14
CA GLY A 382 -10.15 -9.61 -18.53
C GLY A 382 -10.63 -10.91 -19.19
N ASP A 383 -11.15 -11.87 -18.43
CA ASP A 383 -11.69 -13.12 -18.97
C ASP A 383 -13.08 -12.92 -19.58
N GLN A 384 -13.15 -13.03 -20.91
CA GLN A 384 -14.37 -12.84 -21.70
C GLN A 384 -15.20 -14.13 -21.80
N PRO A 385 -16.53 -14.05 -21.93
CA PRO A 385 -17.36 -12.84 -22.08
C PRO A 385 -17.76 -12.15 -20.76
N ILE A 386 -17.33 -12.67 -19.61
CA ILE A 386 -17.81 -12.24 -18.28
C ILE A 386 -17.43 -10.80 -18.00
N THR A 387 -16.17 -10.41 -18.24
CA THR A 387 -15.75 -9.02 -18.04
C THR A 387 -16.57 -8.04 -18.88
N ALA A 388 -16.92 -8.39 -20.13
CA ALA A 388 -17.83 -7.56 -20.94
C ALA A 388 -19.25 -7.50 -20.35
N ALA A 389 -19.77 -8.62 -19.85
CA ALA A 389 -21.09 -8.68 -19.22
C ALA A 389 -21.15 -7.86 -17.93
N ALA A 390 -20.14 -7.98 -17.07
CA ALA A 390 -19.99 -7.17 -15.86
C ALA A 390 -19.96 -5.68 -16.21
N ASN A 391 -19.13 -5.28 -17.17
CA ASN A 391 -19.03 -3.90 -17.65
C ASN A 391 -20.32 -3.35 -18.30
N PHE A 392 -21.17 -4.24 -18.83
CA PHE A 392 -22.48 -3.87 -19.38
C PHE A 392 -23.50 -3.58 -18.27
N VAL A 393 -23.48 -4.36 -17.19
CA VAL A 393 -24.38 -4.20 -16.04
C VAL A 393 -23.97 -3.01 -15.17
N ALA A 394 -22.68 -2.93 -14.86
CA ALA A 394 -22.07 -1.85 -14.09
C ALA A 394 -20.76 -1.45 -14.77
N TYR A 395 -20.68 -0.20 -15.23
CA TYR A 395 -19.52 0.30 -15.97
C TYR A 395 -18.23 0.05 -15.18
N ARG A 396 -17.26 -0.66 -15.79
CA ARG A 396 -15.95 -1.05 -15.21
C ARG A 396 -15.95 -2.03 -14.04
N ALA A 397 -17.10 -2.58 -13.65
CA ALA A 397 -17.15 -3.63 -12.62
C ALA A 397 -16.38 -4.91 -12.99
N GLY A 398 -15.97 -5.09 -14.25
CA GLY A 398 -15.19 -6.24 -14.69
C GLY A 398 -13.70 -6.22 -14.35
N GLY A 399 -13.15 -5.09 -13.88
CA GLY A 399 -11.73 -4.96 -13.54
C GLY A 399 -10.76 -5.15 -14.72
N ASP A 400 -9.48 -5.30 -14.41
CA ASP A 400 -8.41 -5.59 -15.37
C ASP A 400 -7.36 -6.51 -14.71
N TRP A 401 -6.35 -6.94 -15.45
CA TRP A 401 -5.36 -7.88 -14.92
C TRP A 401 -4.60 -7.38 -13.67
N HIS A 402 -4.52 -6.05 -13.49
CA HIS A 402 -3.76 -5.36 -12.43
C HIS A 402 -4.61 -4.93 -11.22
N THR A 403 -5.94 -4.99 -11.31
CA THR A 403 -6.83 -4.51 -10.24
C THR A 403 -6.76 -5.47 -9.06
N THR A 404 -6.63 -4.93 -7.84
CA THR A 404 -6.41 -5.71 -6.62
C THR A 404 -6.79 -4.88 -5.38
N TYR A 405 -7.26 -5.59 -4.35
CA TYR A 405 -7.55 -5.03 -3.03
C TYR A 405 -6.29 -4.64 -2.26
N ALA A 406 -5.17 -5.34 -2.50
CA ALA A 406 -3.95 -5.22 -1.70
C ALA A 406 -2.69 -4.99 -2.55
N PRO A 407 -2.60 -3.86 -3.31
CA PRO A 407 -1.38 -3.51 -4.01
C PRO A 407 -0.29 -3.08 -3.02
N SER A 408 0.96 -3.28 -3.38
CA SER A 408 2.10 -2.77 -2.62
C SER A 408 3.16 -2.22 -3.58
N PRO A 409 3.69 -1.00 -3.39
CA PRO A 409 4.74 -0.45 -4.26
C PRO A 409 6.11 -1.06 -3.95
N HIS A 410 6.20 -2.39 -3.81
CA HIS A 410 7.41 -3.16 -3.53
C HIS A 410 7.60 -4.25 -4.57
N TYR A 411 8.83 -4.42 -5.03
CA TYR A 411 9.21 -5.57 -5.85
C TYR A 411 10.58 -6.10 -5.45
N LEU A 412 10.87 -7.32 -5.89
CA LEU A 412 12.21 -7.86 -6.02
C LEU A 412 12.39 -8.49 -7.40
N THR A 413 13.63 -8.62 -7.87
CA THR A 413 13.93 -9.09 -9.24
C THR A 413 14.69 -10.40 -9.29
N SER A 414 14.74 -11.03 -10.47
CA SER A 414 15.60 -12.20 -10.73
C SER A 414 17.07 -11.96 -10.42
N ASP A 415 17.50 -10.69 -10.40
CA ASP A 415 18.88 -10.29 -10.18
C ASP A 415 19.13 -9.94 -8.71
N MET A 416 18.17 -10.18 -7.82
CA MET A 416 18.22 -9.84 -6.39
C MET A 416 18.34 -8.32 -6.15
N ASN A 417 17.70 -7.51 -7.01
CA ASN A 417 17.46 -6.10 -6.74
C ASN A 417 16.08 -5.97 -6.09
N SER A 418 15.91 -5.02 -5.17
CA SER A 418 14.61 -4.74 -4.58
C SER A 418 14.49 -3.27 -4.19
N LEU A 419 13.29 -2.73 -4.43
CA LEU A 419 12.94 -1.36 -4.12
C LEU A 419 11.49 -1.30 -3.65
N TYR A 420 11.22 -0.39 -2.72
CA TYR A 420 9.84 0.00 -2.42
C TYR A 420 9.67 1.51 -2.25
N LEU A 421 8.47 2.02 -2.54
CA LEU A 421 8.09 3.42 -2.28
C LEU A 421 7.49 3.57 -0.88
N GLU A 422 7.81 4.66 -0.20
CA GLU A 422 7.34 4.92 1.17
C GLU A 422 5.96 5.59 1.22
N GLY A 423 5.61 6.36 0.19
CA GLY A 423 4.39 7.16 0.10
C GLY A 423 3.14 6.39 -0.34
N TYR A 424 1.99 7.03 -0.21
CA TYR A 424 0.66 6.50 -0.52
C TYR A 424 0.08 7.06 -1.83
N GLU A 425 0.80 7.95 -2.49
CA GLU A 425 0.35 8.58 -3.72
C GLU A 425 0.19 7.52 -4.81
N HIS A 426 -0.79 7.74 -5.70
CA HIS A 426 -0.94 6.90 -6.88
C HIS A 426 0.39 6.83 -7.63
N SER A 427 0.85 5.60 -7.87
CA SER A 427 2.13 5.37 -8.55
C SER A 427 1.99 4.35 -9.66
N VAL A 428 2.85 4.47 -10.67
CA VAL A 428 2.88 3.56 -11.82
C VAL A 428 4.32 3.12 -12.05
N PHE A 429 4.54 1.81 -12.01
CA PHE A 429 5.81 1.19 -12.39
C PHE A 429 5.72 0.75 -13.84
N ASP A 430 6.38 1.47 -14.74
CA ASP A 430 6.46 1.12 -16.16
C ASP A 430 7.66 0.20 -16.41
N LEU A 431 7.36 -1.10 -16.53
CA LEU A 431 8.31 -2.17 -16.82
C LEU A 431 8.28 -2.57 -18.30
N THR A 432 7.66 -1.79 -19.18
CA THR A 432 7.45 -2.14 -20.60
C THR A 432 8.74 -2.08 -21.42
N GLN A 433 9.69 -1.26 -21.00
CA GLN A 433 10.96 -1.11 -21.69
C GLN A 433 11.90 -2.27 -21.35
N ARG A 434 12.70 -2.67 -22.36
CA ARG A 434 13.63 -3.79 -22.22
C ARG A 434 14.82 -3.44 -21.33
N ASP A 435 15.31 -2.21 -21.44
CA ASP A 435 16.59 -1.72 -20.93
C ASP A 435 16.45 -0.76 -19.72
N CYS A 436 15.22 -0.43 -19.33
CA CYS A 436 14.97 0.48 -18.22
C CYS A 436 13.60 0.26 -17.59
N VAL A 437 13.44 0.85 -16.41
CA VAL A 437 12.18 0.98 -15.68
C VAL A 437 11.97 2.46 -15.38
N GLN A 438 10.71 2.91 -15.45
CA GLN A 438 10.33 4.25 -15.02
C GLN A 438 9.24 4.15 -13.96
N VAL A 439 9.48 4.79 -12.82
CA VAL A 439 8.53 4.90 -11.71
C VAL A 439 7.94 6.30 -11.74
N GLN A 440 6.62 6.41 -11.84
CA GLN A 440 5.88 7.66 -11.76
C GLN A 440 5.14 7.73 -10.44
N VAL A 441 5.18 8.86 -9.74
CA VAL A 441 4.33 9.16 -8.57
C VAL A 441 3.49 10.42 -8.83
N HIS A 442 2.25 10.42 -8.33
CA HIS A 442 1.33 11.55 -8.41
C HIS A 442 1.57 12.54 -7.25
N ALA A 443 2.82 13.00 -7.12
CA ALA A 443 3.26 13.98 -6.14
C ALA A 443 4.40 14.85 -6.71
N GLY A 444 4.71 15.93 -5.99
CA GLY A 444 5.88 16.79 -6.27
C GLY A 444 7.21 16.25 -5.71
N SER A 445 7.18 15.09 -5.03
CA SER A 445 8.37 14.42 -4.50
C SER A 445 8.19 12.90 -4.53
N MET A 446 9.29 12.14 -4.48
CA MET A 446 9.28 10.67 -4.45
C MET A 446 10.23 10.15 -3.38
N LYS A 447 9.73 9.31 -2.46
CA LYS A 447 10.54 8.66 -1.42
C LYS A 447 10.46 7.15 -1.53
N GLY A 448 11.58 6.48 -1.31
CA GLY A 448 11.62 5.01 -1.29
C GLY A 448 12.92 4.46 -0.71
N ARG A 449 13.06 3.14 -0.73
CA ARG A 449 14.29 2.46 -0.31
C ARG A 449 14.74 1.42 -1.32
N ILE A 450 16.05 1.30 -1.45
CA ILE A 450 16.75 0.23 -2.15
C ILE A 450 17.23 -0.76 -1.08
N LEU A 451 16.93 -2.04 -1.27
CA LEU A 451 17.27 -3.10 -0.32
C LEU A 451 18.47 -3.91 -0.83
N TYR A 452 19.33 -4.32 0.10
CA TYR A 452 20.40 -5.27 -0.14
C TYR A 452 20.03 -6.66 0.39
N GLY A 453 20.26 -7.67 -0.43
CA GLY A 453 20.10 -9.09 -0.10
C GLY A 453 20.62 -9.94 -1.26
N GLN A 454 21.11 -11.14 -0.96
CA GLN A 454 21.65 -12.08 -1.94
C GLN A 454 20.64 -13.17 -2.33
N THR A 455 19.55 -13.30 -1.58
CA THR A 455 18.48 -14.27 -1.85
C THR A 455 17.10 -13.63 -1.70
N PRO A 456 16.04 -14.16 -2.33
CA PRO A 456 14.69 -13.62 -2.14
C PRO A 456 14.23 -13.63 -0.67
N PRO A 457 14.48 -14.67 0.15
CA PRO A 457 14.17 -14.65 1.59
C PRO A 457 14.85 -13.51 2.36
N GLU A 458 16.10 -13.17 2.05
CA GLU A 458 16.79 -12.04 2.68
C GLU A 458 16.11 -10.71 2.33
N LEU A 459 15.75 -10.51 1.07
CA LEU A 459 15.05 -9.30 0.62
C LEU A 459 13.66 -9.16 1.26
N ILE A 460 12.90 -10.25 1.35
CA ILE A 460 11.60 -10.28 2.06
C ILE A 460 11.79 -9.96 3.54
N LYS A 461 12.82 -10.52 4.18
CA LYS A 461 13.14 -10.25 5.58
C LYS A 461 13.46 -8.77 5.81
N GLU A 462 14.25 -8.15 4.94
CA GLU A 462 14.60 -6.72 5.02
C GLU A 462 13.40 -5.81 4.76
N TYR A 463 12.59 -6.14 3.73
CA TYR A 463 11.37 -5.41 3.41
C TYR A 463 10.39 -5.43 4.59
N THR A 464 10.06 -6.63 5.10
CA THR A 464 9.13 -6.79 6.22
C THR A 464 9.67 -6.23 7.54
N ALA A 465 10.99 -6.20 7.74
CA ALA A 465 11.60 -5.51 8.89
C ALA A 465 11.40 -3.99 8.85
N ALA A 466 11.20 -3.42 7.66
CA ALA A 466 10.97 -1.99 7.48
C ALA A 466 9.48 -1.64 7.55
N VAL A 467 8.63 -2.41 6.86
CA VAL A 467 7.20 -2.08 6.75
C VAL A 467 6.37 -2.63 7.92
N GLY A 468 6.79 -3.74 8.51
CA GLY A 468 6.13 -4.43 9.62
C GLY A 468 5.85 -5.89 9.29
N ARG A 469 5.78 -6.73 10.32
CA ARG A 469 5.49 -8.16 10.21
C ARG A 469 4.17 -8.49 10.88
N MET A 470 3.45 -9.44 10.30
CA MET A 470 2.24 -10.00 10.90
C MET A 470 2.61 -10.76 12.18
N ARG A 471 1.82 -10.61 13.23
CA ARG A 471 2.00 -11.41 14.46
C ARG A 471 1.61 -12.86 14.22
N ALA A 472 2.22 -13.77 14.98
CA ALA A 472 1.83 -15.17 14.97
C ALA A 472 0.31 -15.30 15.20
N LEU A 473 -0.34 -16.15 14.42
CA LEU A 473 -1.77 -16.43 14.55
C LEU A 473 -2.05 -17.17 15.86
N PRO A 474 -3.21 -16.93 16.51
CA PRO A 474 -3.64 -17.73 17.64
C PRO A 474 -3.64 -19.22 17.31
N ALA A 475 -3.24 -20.09 18.24
CA ALA A 475 -3.16 -21.53 17.98
C ALA A 475 -4.51 -22.10 17.48
N TRP A 476 -5.62 -21.68 18.10
CA TRP A 476 -6.95 -22.21 17.81
C TRP A 476 -7.40 -22.05 16.35
N ILE A 477 -7.03 -20.96 15.66
CA ILE A 477 -7.50 -20.71 14.28
C ILE A 477 -6.80 -21.61 13.26
N THR A 478 -5.65 -22.18 13.63
CA THR A 478 -4.79 -22.94 12.72
C THR A 478 -4.96 -24.46 12.81
N LYS A 479 -5.77 -24.95 13.76
CA LYS A 479 -5.93 -26.38 14.09
C LYS A 479 -6.90 -27.16 13.20
N GLY A 480 -7.85 -26.48 12.56
CA GLY A 480 -8.93 -27.12 11.81
C GLY A 480 -9.67 -26.16 10.88
N ALA A 481 -10.82 -26.62 10.38
CA ALA A 481 -11.62 -25.88 9.42
C ALA A 481 -12.36 -24.70 10.08
N ILE A 482 -12.47 -23.61 9.32
CA ILE A 482 -13.39 -22.51 9.61
C ILE A 482 -14.59 -22.66 8.69
N VAL A 483 -15.73 -23.01 9.27
CA VAL A 483 -16.98 -23.15 8.52
C VAL A 483 -17.62 -21.77 8.37
N GLY A 484 -17.39 -21.15 7.22
CA GLY A 484 -18.11 -19.95 6.80
C GLY A 484 -19.47 -20.30 6.23
N MET A 485 -20.53 -19.86 6.89
CA MET A 485 -21.90 -20.14 6.50
C MET A 485 -22.88 -19.04 6.91
N GLN A 486 -24.11 -19.15 6.41
CA GLN A 486 -25.22 -18.27 6.73
C GLN A 486 -26.49 -19.12 6.95
N GLY A 487 -27.58 -18.47 7.35
CA GLY A 487 -28.91 -19.07 7.50
C GLY A 487 -29.48 -19.05 8.91
N GLY A 488 -28.80 -18.39 9.86
CA GLY A 488 -29.32 -18.17 11.21
C GLY A 488 -29.13 -19.37 12.16
N HIS A 489 -29.71 -19.26 13.35
CA HIS A 489 -29.45 -20.14 14.50
C HIS A 489 -29.61 -21.64 14.20
N ASP A 490 -30.73 -22.05 13.60
CA ASP A 490 -31.04 -23.46 13.36
C ASP A 490 -30.18 -24.07 12.26
N ALA A 491 -29.88 -23.29 11.21
CA ALA A 491 -29.01 -23.74 10.12
C ALA A 491 -27.61 -24.08 10.65
N VAL A 492 -27.05 -23.21 11.51
CA VAL A 492 -25.74 -23.44 12.15
C VAL A 492 -25.74 -24.71 12.98
N ARG A 493 -26.77 -24.92 13.83
CA ARG A 493 -26.86 -26.14 14.66
C ARG A 493 -26.97 -27.41 13.81
N GLU A 494 -27.72 -27.37 12.71
CA GLU A 494 -27.86 -28.52 11.81
C GLU A 494 -26.56 -28.84 11.06
N VAL A 495 -25.86 -27.82 10.53
CA VAL A 495 -24.54 -28.03 9.91
C VAL A 495 -23.53 -28.52 10.94
N TRP A 496 -23.54 -27.96 12.16
CA TRP A 496 -22.69 -28.41 13.26
C TRP A 496 -22.90 -29.88 13.62
N ARG A 497 -24.15 -30.35 13.66
CA ARG A 497 -24.46 -31.79 13.83
C ARG A 497 -23.83 -32.62 12.71
N LYS A 498 -24.02 -32.23 11.45
CA LYS A 498 -23.45 -32.96 10.30
C LYS A 498 -21.93 -33.02 10.36
N VAL A 499 -21.22 -31.91 10.57
CA VAL A 499 -19.75 -31.95 10.60
C VAL A 499 -19.19 -32.78 11.75
N ARG A 500 -19.91 -32.88 12.87
CA ARG A 500 -19.57 -33.80 13.96
C ARG A 500 -19.74 -35.26 13.57
N GLU A 501 -20.75 -35.61 12.78
CA GLU A 501 -20.97 -36.98 12.29
C GLU A 501 -19.86 -37.48 11.36
N TYR A 502 -19.14 -36.57 10.70
CA TYR A 502 -18.02 -36.90 9.80
C TYR A 502 -16.63 -36.73 10.45
N ASP A 503 -16.58 -36.48 11.77
CA ASP A 503 -15.35 -36.23 12.52
C ASP A 503 -14.47 -35.15 11.85
N VAL A 504 -15.08 -34.02 11.47
CA VAL A 504 -14.35 -32.88 10.88
C VAL A 504 -13.55 -32.17 11.99
N PRO A 505 -12.23 -31.97 11.82
CA PRO A 505 -11.49 -31.04 12.67
C PRO A 505 -11.97 -29.61 12.46
N LEU A 506 -12.52 -28.98 13.50
CA LEU A 506 -13.09 -27.62 13.44
C LEU A 506 -12.32 -26.67 14.34
N SER A 507 -12.04 -25.47 13.81
CA SER A 507 -11.54 -24.33 14.56
C SER A 507 -12.66 -23.36 14.92
N ALA A 508 -13.53 -23.04 13.96
CA ALA A 508 -14.58 -22.06 14.17
C ALA A 508 -15.76 -22.19 13.20
N PHE A 509 -16.90 -21.61 13.60
CA PHE A 509 -17.94 -21.14 12.68
C PHE A 509 -17.76 -19.65 12.44
N TRP A 510 -17.74 -19.23 11.17
CA TRP A 510 -17.78 -17.84 10.78
C TRP A 510 -19.15 -17.48 10.23
N LEU A 511 -19.85 -16.59 10.94
CA LEU A 511 -21.25 -16.26 10.74
C LEU A 511 -21.37 -14.80 10.30
N GLN A 512 -21.20 -14.55 9.00
CA GLN A 512 -21.23 -13.19 8.47
C GLN A 512 -22.59 -12.51 8.61
N ASP A 513 -23.66 -13.31 8.63
CA ASP A 513 -25.05 -12.87 8.76
C ASP A 513 -25.50 -12.65 10.20
N TRP A 514 -24.57 -12.57 11.17
CA TRP A 514 -24.89 -12.24 12.57
C TRP A 514 -25.62 -10.91 12.72
N VAL A 515 -25.45 -9.98 11.76
CA VAL A 515 -26.15 -8.69 11.64
C VAL A 515 -27.50 -8.76 10.91
N GLY A 516 -27.88 -9.95 10.43
CA GLY A 516 -29.04 -10.18 9.58
C GLY A 516 -28.74 -9.95 8.10
N GLN A 517 -29.71 -10.33 7.25
CA GLN A 517 -29.57 -10.30 5.80
C GLN A 517 -30.69 -9.51 5.13
N ARG A 518 -30.43 -9.11 3.88
CA ARG A 518 -31.40 -8.55 2.94
C ARG A 518 -31.14 -9.12 1.55
N LYS A 519 -32.22 -9.26 0.78
CA LYS A 519 -32.14 -9.72 -0.60
C LYS A 519 -31.97 -8.53 -1.53
N THR A 520 -30.96 -8.57 -2.40
CA THR A 520 -30.68 -7.54 -3.40
C THR A 520 -30.59 -8.16 -4.80
N SER A 521 -30.28 -7.37 -5.83
CA SER A 521 -30.17 -7.88 -7.21
C SER A 521 -28.99 -8.84 -7.41
N VAL A 522 -27.97 -8.73 -6.56
CA VAL A 522 -26.72 -9.52 -6.63
C VAL A 522 -26.75 -10.78 -5.78
N GLY A 523 -27.79 -10.95 -4.94
CA GLY A 523 -27.95 -12.09 -4.05
C GLY A 523 -28.36 -11.69 -2.63
N TRP A 524 -27.89 -12.45 -1.65
CA TRP A 524 -28.08 -12.12 -0.24
C TRP A 524 -26.91 -11.27 0.24
N GLN A 525 -27.22 -10.08 0.78
CA GLN A 525 -26.25 -9.16 1.34
C GLN A 525 -26.59 -8.86 2.80
N LEU A 526 -25.61 -8.31 3.52
CA LEU A 526 -25.69 -8.09 4.96
C LEU A 526 -26.30 -6.72 5.29
N TRP A 527 -26.90 -6.60 6.46
CA TRP A 527 -27.20 -5.29 7.05
C TRP A 527 -25.94 -4.73 7.69
N TRP A 528 -25.40 -3.64 7.16
CA TRP A 528 -24.23 -2.97 7.73
C TRP A 528 -24.63 -2.08 8.91
N ASN A 529 -25.11 -2.75 9.95
CA ASN A 529 -25.49 -2.22 11.25
C ASN A 529 -24.99 -3.20 12.30
N TRP A 530 -23.82 -2.92 12.89
CA TRP A 530 -23.00 -3.83 13.69
C TRP A 530 -23.62 -4.22 15.04
N GLU A 531 -24.77 -4.90 15.01
CA GLU A 531 -25.47 -5.48 16.15
C GLU A 531 -26.00 -6.87 15.80
N VAL A 532 -26.14 -7.72 16.83
CA VAL A 532 -26.73 -9.07 16.65
C VAL A 532 -28.19 -8.93 16.20
N ASP A 533 -28.54 -9.55 15.09
CA ASP A 533 -29.92 -9.71 14.65
C ASP A 533 -30.58 -10.83 15.48
N ARG A 534 -31.47 -10.42 16.40
CA ARG A 534 -32.10 -11.33 17.36
C ARG A 534 -33.28 -12.11 16.81
N ASP A 535 -33.76 -11.78 15.62
CA ASP A 535 -34.77 -12.62 14.97
C ASP A 535 -34.08 -13.73 14.18
N HIS A 536 -32.91 -13.44 13.62
CA HIS A 536 -32.08 -14.40 12.89
C HIS A 536 -31.24 -15.30 13.81
N TYR A 537 -30.76 -14.75 14.93
CA TYR A 537 -30.00 -15.44 15.98
C TYR A 537 -30.62 -15.20 17.38
N PRO A 538 -31.79 -15.79 17.68
CA PRO A 538 -32.53 -15.54 18.92
C PRO A 538 -31.77 -15.90 20.21
N ALA A 539 -30.97 -16.97 20.18
CA ALA A 539 -30.15 -17.44 21.29
C ALA A 539 -28.65 -17.39 20.95
N TRP A 540 -28.18 -16.22 20.50
CA TRP A 540 -26.78 -15.98 20.07
C TRP A 540 -25.75 -16.40 21.13
N GLU A 541 -25.89 -15.94 22.38
CA GLU A 541 -24.94 -16.26 23.44
C GLU A 541 -24.93 -17.76 23.79
N GLU A 542 -26.09 -18.41 23.76
CA GLU A 542 -26.21 -19.86 23.96
C GLU A 542 -25.49 -20.63 22.84
N LEU A 543 -25.72 -20.25 21.58
CA LEU A 543 -25.07 -20.86 20.43
C LEU A 543 -23.53 -20.76 20.54
N ILE A 544 -23.02 -19.58 20.90
CA ILE A 544 -21.58 -19.39 21.11
C ILE A 544 -21.07 -20.26 22.26
N SER A 545 -21.78 -20.30 23.39
CA SER A 545 -21.40 -21.10 24.55
C SER A 545 -21.34 -22.59 24.21
N ASP A 546 -22.31 -23.11 23.46
CA ASP A 546 -22.38 -24.51 23.05
C ASP A 546 -21.23 -24.90 22.11
N LEU A 547 -20.95 -24.06 21.10
CA LEU A 547 -19.81 -24.24 20.21
C LEU A 547 -18.49 -24.23 21.00
N ARG A 548 -18.35 -23.26 21.90
CA ARG A 548 -17.16 -23.11 22.75
C ARG A 548 -16.94 -24.29 23.68
N ALA A 549 -18.01 -24.89 24.22
CA ALA A 549 -17.93 -26.10 25.04
C ALA A 549 -17.36 -27.30 24.27
N SER A 550 -17.39 -27.27 22.93
CA SER A 550 -16.76 -28.26 22.05
C SER A 550 -15.45 -27.75 21.42
N SER A 551 -14.80 -26.75 22.02
CA SER A 551 -13.58 -26.10 21.52
C SER A 551 -13.72 -25.45 20.14
N VAL A 552 -14.93 -25.16 19.68
CA VAL A 552 -15.19 -24.46 18.42
C VAL A 552 -15.48 -22.98 18.70
N ARG A 553 -14.74 -22.08 18.06
CA ARG A 553 -14.93 -20.63 18.24
C ARG A 553 -16.03 -20.11 17.32
N THR A 554 -16.55 -18.93 17.64
CA THR A 554 -17.45 -18.18 16.75
C THR A 554 -16.74 -16.95 16.23
N MET A 555 -16.85 -16.73 14.93
CA MET A 555 -16.36 -15.55 14.23
C MET A 555 -17.53 -14.80 13.59
N ALA A 556 -17.38 -13.48 13.44
CA ALA A 556 -18.40 -12.57 12.93
C ALA A 556 -17.91 -11.75 11.73
N TYR A 557 -18.56 -10.65 11.41
CA TYR A 557 -18.25 -9.78 10.27
C TYR A 557 -18.43 -8.31 10.61
N CYS A 558 -17.51 -7.46 10.19
CA CYS A 558 -17.70 -6.02 10.17
C CYS A 558 -16.94 -5.39 9.00
N ASN A 559 -17.28 -4.16 8.67
CA ASN A 559 -16.58 -3.36 7.67
C ASN A 559 -16.69 -1.87 8.02
N PRO A 560 -15.97 -0.96 7.33
CA PRO A 560 -15.96 0.46 7.66
C PRO A 560 -17.14 1.24 7.06
N PHE A 561 -18.14 0.58 6.48
CA PHE A 561 -19.36 1.21 6.00
C PHE A 561 -20.50 1.13 7.01
N ILE A 562 -21.45 2.03 6.88
CA ILE A 562 -22.74 2.01 7.58
C ILE A 562 -23.85 2.34 6.58
N VAL A 563 -24.98 1.64 6.70
CA VAL A 563 -26.17 1.85 5.84
C VAL A 563 -27.33 2.39 6.65
N SER A 564 -28.22 3.17 6.01
CA SER A 564 -29.50 3.49 6.63
C SER A 564 -30.23 2.20 7.01
N THR A 565 -30.83 2.21 8.20
CA THR A 565 -31.56 1.06 8.76
C THR A 565 -33.07 1.27 8.74
N ASP A 566 -33.57 2.29 8.04
CA ASP A 566 -35.00 2.61 7.95
C ASP A 566 -35.84 1.40 7.53
N GLU A 567 -35.32 0.62 6.58
CA GLU A 567 -35.93 -0.59 6.01
C GLU A 567 -35.62 -1.87 6.82
N LYS A 568 -34.74 -1.81 7.83
CA LYS A 568 -34.45 -2.98 8.69
C LYS A 568 -35.58 -3.13 9.72
N PRO A 569 -36.40 -4.19 9.65
CA PRO A 569 -37.65 -4.29 10.41
C PRO A 569 -37.44 -4.44 11.93
N ASN A 570 -36.29 -4.97 12.32
CA ASN A 570 -35.96 -5.35 13.69
C ASN A 570 -34.70 -4.63 14.23
N ARG A 571 -34.41 -3.43 13.72
CA ARG A 571 -33.30 -2.61 14.23
C ARG A 571 -33.52 -2.27 15.71
N ARG A 572 -32.47 -2.38 16.50
CA ARG A 572 -32.48 -1.94 17.91
C ARG A 572 -31.61 -0.70 18.11
N LYS A 573 -30.52 -0.61 17.36
CA LYS A 573 -29.66 0.58 17.27
C LYS A 573 -29.66 1.09 15.84
N ASP A 574 -29.80 2.41 15.67
CA ASP A 574 -29.64 3.09 14.39
C ASP A 574 -28.23 3.69 14.33
N LEU A 575 -27.24 2.87 13.95
CA LEU A 575 -25.85 3.31 13.91
C LEU A 575 -25.60 4.36 12.83
N PHE A 576 -26.39 4.36 11.75
CA PHE A 576 -26.29 5.37 10.69
C PHE A 576 -26.63 6.75 11.21
N THR A 577 -27.76 6.88 11.89
CA THR A 577 -28.21 8.16 12.45
C THR A 577 -27.24 8.68 13.51
N VAL A 578 -26.71 7.80 14.37
CA VAL A 578 -25.66 8.16 15.33
C VAL A 578 -24.40 8.65 14.63
N ALA A 579 -23.86 7.87 13.68
CA ALA A 579 -22.63 8.21 12.99
C ALA A 579 -22.77 9.49 12.15
N LYS A 580 -23.94 9.74 11.56
CA LYS A 580 -24.26 10.97 10.85
C LYS A 580 -24.31 12.18 11.78
N ASN A 581 -25.00 12.08 12.93
CA ASN A 581 -25.20 13.22 13.83
C ASN A 581 -23.91 13.63 14.57
N GLU A 582 -23.06 12.65 14.88
CA GLU A 582 -21.79 12.88 15.58
C GLU A 582 -20.61 13.18 14.62
N GLY A 583 -20.86 13.19 13.30
CA GLY A 583 -19.82 13.47 12.30
C GLY A 583 -18.75 12.38 12.20
N TYR A 584 -19.13 11.11 12.39
CA TYR A 584 -18.21 9.97 12.32
C TYR A 584 -18.02 9.40 10.91
N VAL A 585 -18.77 9.91 9.94
CA VAL A 585 -18.76 9.44 8.55
C VAL A 585 -18.03 10.43 7.66
N VAL A 586 -17.42 9.93 6.59
CA VAL A 586 -16.70 10.74 5.60
C VAL A 586 -17.65 11.77 4.98
N PRO A 587 -17.39 13.08 5.10
CA PRO A 587 -18.22 14.09 4.45
C PRO A 587 -17.86 14.30 2.96
N ASP A 588 -18.86 14.74 2.21
CA ASP A 588 -18.70 15.28 0.86
C ASP A 588 -18.23 16.74 0.87
N ALA A 589 -18.05 17.32 -0.32
CA ALA A 589 -17.64 18.72 -0.48
C ALA A 589 -18.62 19.75 0.13
N PHE A 590 -19.85 19.34 0.45
CA PHE A 590 -20.88 20.18 1.07
C PHE A 590 -21.04 19.91 2.58
N GLY A 591 -20.24 19.00 3.15
CA GLY A 591 -20.28 18.62 4.57
C GLY A 591 -21.39 17.62 4.92
N ALA A 592 -22.10 17.06 3.95
CA ALA A 592 -23.07 15.98 4.18
C ALA A 592 -22.36 14.61 4.16
N PRO A 593 -22.93 13.54 4.76
CA PRO A 593 -22.38 12.20 4.62
C PRO A 593 -22.19 11.82 3.14
N TYR A 594 -20.97 11.41 2.78
CA TYR A 594 -20.68 10.92 1.44
C TYR A 594 -21.38 9.57 1.25
N MET A 595 -22.33 9.52 0.31
CA MET A 595 -23.08 8.31 -0.01
C MET A 595 -22.48 7.62 -1.23
N ILE A 596 -22.08 6.37 -1.05
CA ILE A 596 -21.48 5.52 -2.08
C ILE A 596 -22.51 4.48 -2.52
N PRO A 597 -22.83 4.40 -3.83
CA PRO A 597 -23.68 3.35 -4.36
C PRO A 597 -23.00 1.97 -4.27
N ILE A 598 -23.54 1.10 -3.42
CA ILE A 598 -23.13 -0.29 -3.28
C ILE A 598 -24.20 -1.18 -3.90
N THR A 599 -24.05 -1.45 -5.19
CA THR A 599 -24.92 -2.35 -5.97
C THR A 599 -26.41 -1.94 -5.95
N SER A 600 -27.20 -2.39 -4.98
CA SER A 600 -28.63 -2.10 -4.84
C SER A 600 -29.00 -1.15 -3.70
N PHE A 601 -28.03 -0.65 -2.93
CA PHE A 601 -28.26 0.28 -1.82
C PHE A 601 -27.12 1.31 -1.73
N GLU A 602 -27.31 2.37 -0.94
CA GLU A 602 -26.26 3.34 -0.65
C GLU A 602 -25.71 3.14 0.76
N ALA A 603 -24.41 3.35 0.92
CA ALA A 603 -23.72 3.29 2.19
C ALA A 603 -22.80 4.50 2.37
N THR A 604 -22.51 4.88 3.60
CA THR A 604 -21.48 5.88 3.90
C THR A 604 -20.31 5.21 4.62
N MET A 605 -19.11 5.74 4.45
CA MET A 605 -17.89 5.22 5.08
C MET A 605 -17.58 5.97 6.37
N LEU A 606 -16.92 5.29 7.30
CA LEU A 606 -16.38 5.91 8.51
C LEU A 606 -15.17 6.78 8.18
N ASP A 607 -15.12 7.97 8.77
CA ASP A 607 -13.93 8.81 8.73
C ASP A 607 -12.93 8.36 9.79
N LEU A 608 -12.00 7.47 9.41
CA LEU A 608 -10.98 6.93 10.30
C LEU A 608 -9.88 7.95 10.67
N THR A 609 -9.88 9.11 10.03
CA THR A 609 -8.98 10.23 10.37
C THR A 609 -9.50 11.04 11.56
N ASN A 610 -10.76 10.83 11.95
CA ASN A 610 -11.35 11.35 13.17
C ASN A 610 -11.09 10.37 14.35
N PRO A 611 -10.33 10.77 15.39
CA PRO A 611 -10.08 9.92 16.55
C PRO A 611 -11.34 9.49 17.32
N GLU A 612 -12.39 10.33 17.31
CA GLU A 612 -13.67 10.00 17.94
C GLU A 612 -14.40 8.87 17.20
N THR A 613 -14.36 8.88 15.86
CA THR A 613 -14.86 7.77 15.03
C THR A 613 -14.18 6.46 15.39
N ARG A 614 -12.84 6.48 15.49
CA ARG A 614 -12.06 5.29 15.87
C ARG A 614 -12.50 4.77 17.24
N ARG A 615 -12.59 5.64 18.24
CA ARG A 615 -13.03 5.28 19.60
C ARG A 615 -14.44 4.70 19.60
N TRP A 616 -15.37 5.34 18.90
CA TRP A 616 -16.75 4.90 18.78
C TRP A 616 -16.85 3.51 18.14
N PHE A 617 -16.09 3.26 17.08
CA PHE A 617 -16.10 1.97 16.39
C PHE A 617 -15.43 0.87 17.21
N LYS A 618 -14.35 1.15 17.94
CA LYS A 618 -13.78 0.20 18.91
C LYS A 618 -14.82 -0.23 19.96
N GLY A 619 -15.73 0.67 20.36
CA GLY A 619 -16.89 0.32 21.18
C GLY A 619 -17.88 -0.66 20.51
N ARG A 620 -18.01 -0.64 19.17
CA ARG A 620 -18.80 -1.64 18.42
C ARG A 620 -18.10 -2.99 18.35
N LEU A 621 -16.78 -3.00 18.18
CA LEU A 621 -15.98 -4.23 18.26
C LEU A 621 -16.06 -4.85 19.66
N TYR A 622 -16.01 -4.03 20.72
CA TYR A 622 -16.23 -4.47 22.09
C TYR A 622 -17.62 -5.09 22.28
N ASP A 623 -18.67 -4.43 21.76
CA ASP A 623 -20.05 -4.94 21.80
C ASP A 623 -20.19 -6.32 21.13
N MET A 624 -19.40 -6.61 20.11
CA MET A 624 -19.34 -7.91 19.44
C MET A 624 -18.56 -8.94 20.25
N VAL A 625 -17.32 -8.64 20.64
CA VAL A 625 -16.42 -9.58 21.34
C VAL A 625 -16.94 -9.97 22.73
N LYS A 626 -17.62 -9.06 23.43
CA LYS A 626 -18.20 -9.36 24.76
C LYS A 626 -19.26 -10.47 24.72
N THR A 627 -19.83 -10.79 23.55
CA THR A 627 -20.77 -11.90 23.37
C THR A 627 -20.09 -13.28 23.31
N GLY A 628 -18.75 -13.30 23.23
CA GLY A 628 -17.95 -14.52 23.12
C GLY A 628 -17.36 -14.76 21.73
N VAL A 629 -17.59 -13.86 20.77
CA VAL A 629 -16.90 -13.86 19.46
C VAL A 629 -15.38 -13.78 19.66
N ARG A 630 -14.61 -14.55 18.87
CA ARG A 630 -13.13 -14.59 18.92
C ARG A 630 -12.45 -14.20 17.62
N GLY A 631 -13.22 -13.93 16.58
CA GLY A 631 -12.65 -13.31 15.40
C GLY A 631 -13.69 -12.75 14.43
N TRP A 632 -13.25 -12.06 13.40
CA TRP A 632 -14.16 -11.50 12.41
C TRP A 632 -13.49 -11.26 11.05
N MET A 633 -14.29 -11.23 10.00
CA MET A 633 -13.87 -10.59 8.76
C MET A 633 -13.95 -9.07 8.99
N ALA A 634 -12.84 -8.36 8.83
CA ALA A 634 -12.77 -6.90 8.77
C ALA A 634 -12.69 -6.51 7.28
N ASP A 635 -13.85 -6.55 6.64
CA ASP A 635 -14.01 -6.45 5.19
C ASP A 635 -13.85 -5.00 4.68
N PHE A 636 -13.75 -4.84 3.35
CA PHE A 636 -13.58 -3.59 2.62
C PHE A 636 -12.33 -2.77 3.04
N GLY A 637 -12.32 -1.48 2.69
CA GLY A 637 -11.22 -0.53 2.89
C GLY A 637 -10.79 0.18 1.59
N GLU A 638 -11.27 -0.27 0.44
CA GLU A 638 -10.82 0.10 -0.90
C GLU A 638 -11.63 1.21 -1.58
N SER A 639 -12.61 1.79 -0.90
CA SER A 639 -13.62 2.64 -1.55
C SER A 639 -13.60 4.12 -1.12
N LEU A 640 -12.54 4.58 -0.44
CA LEU A 640 -12.49 5.97 0.02
C LEU A 640 -12.61 6.93 -1.18
N PRO A 641 -13.59 7.85 -1.22
CA PRO A 641 -13.78 8.73 -2.38
C PRO A 641 -12.65 9.77 -2.54
N PHE A 642 -12.22 10.00 -3.77
CA PHE A 642 -11.14 10.93 -4.13
C PHE A 642 -11.53 12.41 -4.01
N ASP A 643 -12.82 12.71 -3.89
CA ASP A 643 -13.39 14.07 -3.78
C ASP A 643 -14.10 14.29 -2.43
N SER A 644 -13.82 13.43 -1.45
CA SER A 644 -14.28 13.60 -0.07
C SER A 644 -13.48 14.66 0.70
N CYS A 645 -14.03 15.11 1.82
CA CYS A 645 -13.35 15.95 2.80
C CYS A 645 -13.05 15.09 4.03
N LEU A 646 -11.81 15.00 4.49
CA LEU A 646 -11.47 14.21 5.68
C LEU A 646 -11.33 15.11 6.91
N HIS A 647 -11.68 14.60 8.09
CA HIS A 647 -11.54 15.32 9.37
C HIS A 647 -10.11 15.82 9.61
N SER A 648 -9.10 15.03 9.21
CA SER A 648 -7.68 15.44 9.30
C SER A 648 -7.28 16.58 8.35
N GLY A 649 -8.10 16.88 7.33
CA GLY A 649 -7.78 17.84 6.27
C GLY A 649 -6.76 17.33 5.25
N GLU A 650 -6.38 16.05 5.30
CA GLU A 650 -5.45 15.46 4.34
C GLU A 650 -6.07 15.29 2.94
N ASP A 651 -5.21 15.18 1.93
CA ASP A 651 -5.64 14.93 0.56
C ASP A 651 -6.30 13.54 0.43
N PRO A 652 -7.59 13.46 0.05
CA PRO A 652 -8.31 12.20 -0.08
C PRO A 652 -7.67 11.24 -1.10
N ALA A 653 -7.00 11.76 -2.14
CA ALA A 653 -6.35 10.91 -3.13
C ALA A 653 -5.17 10.12 -2.54
N THR A 654 -4.44 10.72 -1.60
CA THR A 654 -3.35 10.07 -0.85
C THR A 654 -3.92 9.18 0.25
N ALA A 655 -4.95 9.64 0.96
CA ALA A 655 -5.62 8.88 2.01
C ALA A 655 -6.28 7.59 1.48
N HIS A 656 -6.70 7.57 0.21
CA HIS A 656 -7.35 6.42 -0.41
C HIS A 656 -6.52 5.12 -0.29
N ASN A 657 -5.24 5.16 -0.68
CA ASN A 657 -4.35 4.02 -0.54
C ASN A 657 -3.97 3.73 0.93
N ARG A 658 -4.03 4.73 1.81
CA ARG A 658 -3.74 4.57 3.24
C ARG A 658 -4.92 4.02 4.03
N TYR A 659 -6.14 4.16 3.54
CA TYR A 659 -7.36 3.81 4.26
C TYR A 659 -7.40 2.34 4.73
N PRO A 660 -6.99 1.33 3.93
CA PRO A 660 -6.90 -0.04 4.40
C PRO A 660 -5.91 -0.22 5.58
N GLU A 661 -4.83 0.56 5.64
CA GLU A 661 -3.90 0.55 6.77
C GLU A 661 -4.54 1.15 8.02
N MET A 662 -5.25 2.28 7.90
CA MET A 662 -5.98 2.88 9.02
C MET A 662 -7.06 1.94 9.57
N TRP A 663 -7.73 1.21 8.68
CA TRP A 663 -8.74 0.22 9.04
C TRP A 663 -8.13 -0.99 9.76
N ALA A 664 -6.99 -1.50 9.25
CA ALA A 664 -6.25 -2.59 9.88
C ALA A 664 -5.71 -2.19 11.26
N GLU A 665 -5.18 -0.97 11.37
CA GLU A 665 -4.64 -0.40 12.60
C GLU A 665 -5.73 -0.27 13.68
N LEU A 666 -6.91 0.26 13.34
CA LEU A 666 -8.04 0.36 14.28
C LEU A 666 -8.39 -1.01 14.87
N ASN A 667 -8.51 -2.03 14.03
CA ASN A 667 -8.81 -3.39 14.48
C ASN A 667 -7.68 -3.96 15.33
N ARG A 668 -6.41 -3.69 14.99
CA ARG A 668 -5.25 -4.10 15.78
C ARG A 668 -5.20 -3.44 17.16
N GLU A 669 -5.37 -2.13 17.22
CA GLU A 669 -5.42 -1.38 18.49
C GLU A 669 -6.47 -1.98 19.42
N PHE A 670 -7.68 -2.25 18.90
CA PHE A 670 -8.73 -2.87 19.69
C PHE A 670 -8.33 -4.25 20.22
N VAL A 671 -7.72 -5.10 19.39
CA VAL A 671 -7.23 -6.42 19.82
C VAL A 671 -6.19 -6.28 20.94
N GLU A 672 -5.24 -5.36 20.80
CA GLU A 672 -4.19 -5.13 21.80
C GLU A 672 -4.73 -4.57 23.12
N GLU A 673 -5.63 -3.59 23.04
CA GLU A 673 -6.33 -3.02 24.20
C GLU A 673 -7.10 -4.12 24.94
N TRP A 674 -7.86 -4.93 24.21
CA TRP A 674 -8.63 -6.04 24.79
C TRP A 674 -7.72 -7.09 25.44
N GLU A 675 -6.63 -7.51 24.78
CA GLU A 675 -5.67 -8.47 25.34
C GLU A 675 -5.01 -7.96 26.63
N GLN A 676 -4.66 -6.67 26.66
CA GLN A 676 -4.09 -6.02 27.84
C GLN A 676 -5.09 -6.02 29.00
N GLU A 677 -6.36 -5.67 28.74
CA GLU A 677 -7.44 -5.72 29.74
C GLU A 677 -7.63 -7.15 30.28
N GLN A 678 -7.67 -8.17 29.41
CA GLN A 678 -7.82 -9.57 29.85
C GLN A 678 -6.64 -10.04 30.70
N ARG A 679 -5.40 -9.64 30.35
CA ARG A 679 -4.20 -9.97 31.16
C ARG A 679 -4.25 -9.30 32.53
N ALA A 680 -4.65 -8.03 32.60
CA ALA A 680 -4.79 -7.31 33.86
C ALA A 680 -5.86 -7.92 34.78
N GLU A 681 -7.01 -8.32 34.22
CA GLU A 681 -8.08 -8.99 34.98
C GLU A 681 -7.62 -10.35 35.51
N LYS A 682 -6.94 -11.17 34.69
CA LYS A 682 -6.36 -12.45 35.12
C LYS A 682 -5.34 -12.27 36.26
N GLN A 683 -4.48 -11.27 36.18
CA GLN A 683 -3.50 -10.95 37.24
C GLN A 683 -4.19 -10.50 38.53
N LYS A 684 -5.23 -9.69 38.44
CA LYS A 684 -6.03 -9.24 39.59
C LYS A 684 -6.74 -10.41 40.28
N LEU A 685 -7.37 -11.30 39.51
CA LEU A 685 -8.01 -12.52 40.04
C LEU A 685 -7.00 -13.45 40.72
N ALA A 686 -5.83 -13.65 40.10
CA ALA A 686 -4.74 -14.44 40.70
C ALA A 686 -4.26 -13.83 42.02
N ALA A 687 -4.07 -12.50 42.07
CA ALA A 687 -3.68 -11.78 43.29
C ALA A 687 -4.75 -11.87 44.40
N MET A 688 -6.03 -11.86 44.05
CA MET A 688 -7.14 -12.03 45.00
C MET A 688 -7.29 -13.48 45.51
N SER A 689 -6.86 -14.48 44.71
CA SER A 689 -6.90 -15.90 45.07
C SER A 689 -5.74 -16.34 45.98
N LEU A 690 -4.71 -15.52 46.18
CA LEU A 690 -3.55 -15.81 47.04
C LEU A 690 -3.83 -15.67 48.56
N ILE A 691 -5.10 -15.64 48.97
CA ILE A 691 -5.51 -15.63 50.40
C ILE A 691 -5.56 -17.05 51.01
N ASP A 692 -5.33 -18.12 50.23
CA ASP A 692 -5.14 -19.47 50.78
C ASP A 692 -4.09 -20.27 49.97
N PRO A 693 -2.88 -20.51 50.49
CA PRO A 693 -1.82 -21.16 49.73
C PRO A 693 -2.03 -22.67 49.68
N LYS A 694 -2.43 -23.22 48.53
CA LYS A 694 -2.23 -24.64 48.24
C LYS A 694 -0.81 -24.88 47.73
N PRO A 695 -0.13 -25.95 48.20
CA PRO A 695 1.27 -26.20 47.86
C PRO A 695 1.42 -26.54 46.37
N ALA A 696 2.45 -25.95 45.76
CA ALA A 696 2.88 -26.19 44.39
C ALA A 696 3.49 -27.60 44.26
N HIS A 697 2.68 -28.58 43.88
CA HIS A 697 3.16 -29.83 43.31
C HIS A 697 2.19 -30.26 42.20
N GLU A 698 2.43 -29.72 41.02
CA GLU A 698 2.21 -30.36 39.71
C GLU A 698 2.78 -29.39 38.67
N GLU A 699 4.08 -29.51 38.41
CA GLU A 699 4.67 -29.03 37.15
C GLU A 699 4.08 -29.92 36.04
N GLY A 700 2.87 -29.58 35.60
CA GLY A 700 2.34 -30.02 34.31
C GLY A 700 3.17 -29.38 33.21
N ASN A 701 3.52 -30.18 32.20
CA ASN A 701 4.27 -29.74 31.01
C ASN A 701 3.83 -28.36 30.52
N LEU A 702 4.79 -27.44 30.39
CA LEU A 702 4.64 -26.14 29.73
C LEU A 702 4.33 -26.23 28.21
N ASP A 703 4.05 -27.44 27.71
CA ASP A 703 3.74 -27.72 26.30
C ASP A 703 2.23 -27.91 26.04
N ASP A 704 1.38 -27.96 27.07
CA ASP A 704 -0.07 -27.80 26.92
C ASP A 704 -0.39 -26.29 26.91
N GLU A 705 0.01 -25.61 25.83
CA GLU A 705 -0.42 -24.23 25.52
C GLU A 705 -1.96 -24.19 25.54
N ASP A 706 -2.54 -23.62 26.60
CA ASP A 706 -3.94 -23.22 26.73
C ASP A 706 -4.42 -22.67 25.37
N ASP A 707 -5.47 -23.27 24.79
CA ASP A 707 -6.05 -22.85 23.52
C ASP A 707 -6.71 -21.47 23.69
N GLY A 708 -5.89 -20.43 23.74
CA GLY A 708 -6.22 -19.12 24.26
C GLY A 708 -7.45 -18.47 23.62
N ASP A 709 -7.98 -17.49 24.33
CA ASP A 709 -9.11 -16.66 23.91
C ASP A 709 -8.67 -15.45 23.05
N GLU A 710 -7.51 -15.54 22.40
CA GLU A 710 -6.94 -14.47 21.58
C GLU A 710 -7.84 -14.14 20.37
N LEU A 711 -7.87 -12.85 20.04
CA LEU A 711 -8.70 -12.33 18.96
C LEU A 711 -7.95 -12.34 17.63
N VAL A 712 -8.68 -12.58 16.54
CA VAL A 712 -8.13 -12.59 15.17
C VAL A 712 -9.10 -11.97 14.18
N PHE A 713 -8.60 -11.17 13.26
CA PHE A 713 -9.40 -10.58 12.18
C PHE A 713 -8.72 -10.66 10.83
N PHE A 714 -9.51 -10.88 9.77
CA PHE A 714 -8.96 -11.04 8.43
C PHE A 714 -9.50 -10.01 7.44
N MET A 715 -8.65 -9.58 6.52
CA MET A 715 -8.88 -8.45 5.62
C MET A 715 -8.57 -8.80 4.16
N ARG A 716 -9.26 -8.15 3.22
CA ARG A 716 -8.93 -8.23 1.78
C ARG A 716 -8.13 -7.03 1.32
N ALA A 717 -8.51 -5.84 1.76
CA ALA A 717 -7.86 -4.61 1.37
C ALA A 717 -6.57 -4.41 2.16
N GLY A 718 -5.54 -3.91 1.47
CA GLY A 718 -4.26 -3.63 2.09
C GLY A 718 -3.39 -2.69 1.27
N TYR A 719 -2.34 -2.21 1.90
CA TYR A 719 -1.23 -1.50 1.27
C TYR A 719 0.08 -1.95 1.93
N ARG A 720 1.20 -1.26 1.67
CA ARG A 720 2.55 -1.72 2.06
C ARG A 720 2.69 -2.02 3.56
N GLY A 721 2.03 -1.24 4.41
CA GLY A 721 2.15 -1.28 5.87
C GLY A 721 1.07 -2.13 6.55
N SER A 722 0.02 -2.54 5.83
CA SER A 722 -1.05 -3.37 6.39
C SER A 722 -0.57 -4.65 7.08
N PRO A 723 0.49 -5.37 6.62
CA PRO A 723 1.02 -6.54 7.34
C PRO A 723 1.47 -6.26 8.78
N ARG A 724 1.79 -5.01 9.14
CA ARG A 724 2.07 -4.62 10.54
C ARG A 724 0.85 -4.80 11.44
N TRP A 725 -0.31 -4.47 10.91
CA TRP A 725 -1.53 -4.28 11.67
C TRP A 725 -2.47 -5.47 11.54
N ALA A 726 -2.73 -5.94 10.32
CA ALA A 726 -3.62 -7.06 10.07
C ALA A 726 -3.15 -8.34 10.76
N THR A 727 -4.08 -9.18 11.22
CA THR A 727 -3.71 -10.52 11.74
C THR A 727 -3.64 -11.58 10.64
N LEU A 728 -4.47 -11.45 9.61
CA LEU A 728 -4.62 -12.41 8.52
C LEU A 728 -5.16 -11.69 7.27
N PHE A 729 -4.79 -12.15 6.08
CA PHE A 729 -5.42 -11.73 4.83
C PHE A 729 -6.26 -12.86 4.22
N TRP A 730 -7.23 -12.48 3.38
CA TRP A 730 -7.80 -13.37 2.38
C TRP A 730 -7.84 -12.66 1.02
N GLU A 731 -7.85 -13.45 -0.04
CA GLU A 731 -7.68 -12.98 -1.41
C GLU A 731 -8.87 -12.20 -2.01
N GLY A 732 -9.91 -11.90 -1.23
CA GLY A 732 -11.12 -11.26 -1.76
C GLY A 732 -11.99 -12.21 -2.60
N ASP A 733 -12.73 -11.62 -3.54
CA ASP A 733 -13.94 -12.23 -4.10
C ASP A 733 -13.67 -12.92 -5.46
N GLN A 734 -13.02 -14.08 -5.46
CA GLN A 734 -12.84 -14.85 -6.72
C GLN A 734 -14.17 -15.33 -7.29
N MET A 735 -14.28 -15.49 -8.61
CA MET A 735 -15.43 -16.19 -9.19
C MET A 735 -15.44 -17.67 -8.86
N VAL A 736 -16.65 -18.25 -8.87
CA VAL A 736 -16.89 -19.69 -8.82
C VAL A 736 -16.53 -20.37 -10.16
N SER A 737 -15.28 -20.20 -10.61
CA SER A 737 -14.83 -20.58 -11.95
C SER A 737 -13.45 -21.24 -12.01
N TRP A 738 -13.13 -21.84 -13.17
CA TRP A 738 -11.81 -22.41 -13.51
C TRP A 738 -10.92 -21.42 -14.27
N GLN A 739 -11.35 -20.16 -14.36
CA GLN A 739 -10.70 -19.16 -15.21
C GLN A 739 -9.35 -18.72 -14.66
N ARG A 740 -8.56 -18.09 -15.53
CA ARG A 740 -7.17 -17.77 -15.25
C ARG A 740 -7.04 -16.57 -14.32
N ASN A 741 -7.81 -15.51 -14.58
CA ASN A 741 -7.58 -14.22 -13.91
C ASN A 741 -8.54 -13.99 -12.74
N ASP A 742 -9.61 -14.78 -12.59
CA ASP A 742 -10.59 -14.61 -11.53
C ASP A 742 -11.28 -15.93 -11.12
N GLY A 743 -10.50 -17.00 -10.95
CA GLY A 743 -10.99 -18.32 -10.56
C GLY A 743 -9.96 -19.07 -9.71
N ILE A 744 -10.05 -20.41 -9.66
CA ILE A 744 -9.13 -21.21 -8.82
C ILE A 744 -7.64 -21.00 -9.18
N LYS A 745 -7.31 -20.62 -10.42
CA LYS A 745 -5.93 -20.32 -10.85
C LYS A 745 -5.43 -18.98 -10.32
N SER A 746 -6.28 -17.96 -10.29
CA SER A 746 -5.91 -16.66 -9.74
C SER A 746 -5.72 -16.74 -8.23
N ALA A 747 -6.49 -17.59 -7.54
CA ALA A 747 -6.29 -17.87 -6.11
C ALA A 747 -4.93 -18.51 -5.78
N VAL A 748 -4.28 -19.20 -6.72
CA VAL A 748 -2.89 -19.63 -6.48
C VAL A 748 -1.93 -18.47 -6.78
N THR A 749 -2.21 -17.67 -7.79
CA THR A 749 -1.35 -16.53 -8.18
C THR A 749 -1.32 -15.45 -7.09
N GLY A 750 -2.46 -15.15 -6.46
CA GLY A 750 -2.61 -14.21 -5.35
C GLY A 750 -1.79 -14.65 -4.13
N LEU A 751 -1.97 -15.90 -3.68
CA LEU A 751 -1.21 -16.48 -2.56
C LEU A 751 0.31 -16.34 -2.75
N LEU A 752 0.80 -16.55 -3.97
CA LEU A 752 2.23 -16.54 -4.26
C LEU A 752 2.80 -15.12 -4.38
N SER A 753 2.07 -14.20 -5.02
CA SER A 753 2.47 -12.80 -5.16
C SER A 753 2.37 -12.04 -3.84
N SER A 754 1.29 -12.24 -3.08
CA SER A 754 1.10 -11.63 -1.75
C SER A 754 2.23 -12.04 -0.79
N GLY A 755 2.67 -13.29 -0.84
CA GLY A 755 3.78 -13.77 -0.03
C GLY A 755 5.11 -13.06 -0.31
N VAL A 756 5.41 -12.76 -1.58
CA VAL A 756 6.59 -11.95 -1.97
C VAL A 756 6.49 -10.52 -1.45
N SER A 757 5.26 -10.00 -1.34
CA SER A 757 4.98 -8.65 -0.87
C SER A 757 4.69 -8.55 0.64
N GLY A 758 5.08 -9.55 1.44
CA GLY A 758 5.06 -9.48 2.90
C GLY A 758 3.72 -9.86 3.56
N TYR A 759 2.72 -10.26 2.79
CA TYR A 759 1.45 -10.81 3.29
C TYR A 759 1.66 -12.29 3.64
N ALA A 760 2.29 -12.53 4.79
CA ALA A 760 2.79 -13.85 5.15
C ALA A 760 1.70 -14.89 5.45
N PHE A 761 0.50 -14.43 5.86
CA PHE A 761 -0.69 -15.24 6.09
C PHE A 761 -1.81 -14.80 5.15
N ASN A 762 -2.14 -15.68 4.20
CA ASN A 762 -3.21 -15.45 3.22
C ASN A 762 -3.95 -16.76 2.91
N HIS A 763 -5.18 -16.67 2.42
CA HIS A 763 -6.05 -17.80 2.02
C HIS A 763 -7.17 -17.36 1.06
N SER A 764 -7.78 -18.28 0.32
CA SER A 764 -8.99 -18.02 -0.47
C SER A 764 -10.25 -18.60 0.17
N ASP A 765 -11.40 -18.12 -0.28
CA ASP A 765 -12.67 -18.82 -0.10
C ASP A 765 -12.64 -20.18 -0.81
N ILE A 766 -12.82 -21.27 -0.07
CA ILE A 766 -12.98 -22.60 -0.66
C ILE A 766 -14.19 -22.59 -1.60
N GLY A 767 -13.90 -22.70 -2.91
CA GLY A 767 -14.89 -22.73 -3.98
C GLY A 767 -15.17 -21.39 -4.64
N GLY A 768 -14.48 -20.31 -4.26
CA GLY A 768 -14.73 -18.94 -4.73
C GLY A 768 -16.00 -18.33 -4.14
N TYR A 769 -16.30 -17.07 -4.48
CA TYR A 769 -17.42 -16.32 -3.92
C TYR A 769 -18.44 -15.87 -4.98
N CYS A 770 -17.96 -15.23 -6.05
CA CYS A 770 -18.80 -14.54 -7.03
C CYS A 770 -19.51 -15.50 -7.99
N THR A 771 -20.82 -15.64 -7.81
CA THR A 771 -21.75 -16.30 -8.74
C THR A 771 -22.29 -15.29 -9.74
N VAL A 772 -22.24 -15.64 -11.03
CA VAL A 772 -22.80 -14.81 -12.11
C VAL A 772 -24.00 -15.53 -12.69
N ASP A 773 -25.19 -14.95 -12.54
CA ASP A 773 -26.43 -15.43 -13.16
C ASP A 773 -27.02 -14.34 -14.06
N LEU A 774 -26.39 -14.13 -15.21
CA LEU A 774 -26.84 -13.20 -16.25
C LEU A 774 -27.51 -13.94 -17.40
N PRO A 775 -28.39 -13.28 -18.19
CA PRO A 775 -28.93 -13.89 -19.40
C PRO A 775 -27.80 -14.41 -20.31
N PHE A 776 -27.85 -15.70 -20.64
CA PHE A 776 -26.88 -16.42 -21.49
C PHE A 776 -25.47 -16.66 -20.89
N ILE A 777 -25.14 -16.13 -19.70
CA ILE A 777 -23.87 -16.38 -19.00
C ILE A 777 -24.17 -16.78 -17.56
N ARG A 778 -23.96 -18.05 -17.24
CA ARG A 778 -24.18 -18.62 -15.91
C ARG A 778 -22.94 -19.31 -15.39
N HIS A 779 -22.42 -18.81 -14.27
CA HIS A 779 -21.36 -19.43 -13.50
C HIS A 779 -21.85 -19.69 -12.10
N SER A 780 -22.05 -20.97 -11.79
CA SER A 780 -22.25 -21.46 -10.44
C SER A 780 -21.18 -22.49 -10.10
N ARG A 781 -20.89 -22.59 -8.81
CA ARG A 781 -19.93 -23.52 -8.24
C ARG A 781 -20.41 -24.95 -8.43
N SER A 782 -19.75 -25.67 -9.32
CA SER A 782 -19.93 -27.11 -9.47
C SER A 782 -19.33 -27.86 -8.28
N GLU A 783 -19.84 -29.06 -8.00
CA GLU A 783 -19.27 -29.95 -7.00
C GLU A 783 -17.77 -30.19 -7.23
N GLU A 784 -17.35 -30.55 -8.44
CA GLU A 784 -15.92 -30.78 -8.76
C GLU A 784 -15.03 -29.57 -8.43
N LEU A 785 -15.44 -28.36 -8.82
CA LEU A 785 -14.70 -27.14 -8.51
C LEU A 785 -14.54 -26.95 -7.00
N LEU A 786 -15.62 -27.16 -6.23
CA LEU A 786 -15.60 -27.09 -4.78
C LEU A 786 -14.61 -28.11 -4.19
N LEU A 787 -14.66 -29.37 -4.65
CA LEU A 787 -13.79 -30.44 -4.15
C LEU A 787 -12.30 -30.15 -4.44
N ARG A 788 -11.97 -29.64 -5.64
CA ARG A 788 -10.58 -29.26 -6.00
C ARG A 788 -10.10 -28.05 -5.20
N TRP A 789 -10.98 -27.09 -4.91
CA TRP A 789 -10.62 -25.94 -4.10
C TRP A 789 -10.41 -26.31 -2.62
N MET A 790 -11.13 -27.32 -2.11
CA MET A 790 -10.83 -27.93 -0.80
C MET A 790 -9.44 -28.58 -0.79
N GLU A 791 -9.07 -29.32 -1.84
CA GLU A 791 -7.73 -29.90 -1.95
C GLU A 791 -6.64 -28.83 -1.96
N LEU A 792 -6.86 -27.73 -2.68
CA LEU A 792 -5.95 -26.58 -2.72
C LEU A 792 -5.77 -25.95 -1.33
N ASN A 793 -6.86 -25.55 -0.67
CA ASN A 793 -6.79 -24.85 0.61
C ASN A 793 -6.42 -25.76 1.79
N ALA A 794 -6.44 -27.09 1.62
CA ALA A 794 -5.85 -27.99 2.62
C ALA A 794 -4.35 -27.71 2.84
N PHE A 795 -3.70 -26.99 1.92
CA PHE A 795 -2.29 -26.58 1.94
C PHE A 795 -2.08 -25.05 1.97
N SER A 796 -3.07 -24.28 2.45
CA SER A 796 -2.92 -22.84 2.72
C SER A 796 -2.76 -22.57 4.23
N ALA A 797 -2.55 -21.31 4.63
CA ALA A 797 -2.43 -20.94 6.04
C ALA A 797 -3.71 -21.28 6.83
N ILE A 798 -4.89 -21.08 6.20
CA ILE A 798 -6.22 -21.19 6.80
C ILE A 798 -7.17 -21.93 5.86
N PHE A 799 -7.91 -22.91 6.38
CA PHE A 799 -8.91 -23.69 5.63
C PHE A 799 -10.32 -23.17 5.93
N ARG A 800 -10.80 -22.21 5.13
CA ARG A 800 -12.09 -21.53 5.35
C ARG A 800 -13.06 -21.69 4.19
N THR A 801 -14.31 -22.05 4.48
CA THR A 801 -15.39 -22.08 3.48
C THR A 801 -16.11 -20.74 3.38
N HIS A 802 -16.84 -20.54 2.29
CA HIS A 802 -17.82 -19.47 2.15
C HIS A 802 -18.96 -19.92 1.23
N GLU A 803 -20.20 -19.58 1.57
CA GLU A 803 -21.36 -19.91 0.73
C GLU A 803 -21.48 -19.12 -0.58
N GLY A 804 -20.80 -17.98 -0.70
CA GLY A 804 -20.93 -17.06 -1.84
C GLY A 804 -22.15 -16.13 -1.74
N ASN A 805 -22.32 -15.28 -2.75
CA ASN A 805 -23.41 -14.30 -2.86
C ASN A 805 -24.78 -14.93 -3.16
N VAL A 806 -24.83 -16.11 -3.79
CA VAL A 806 -26.08 -16.84 -4.10
C VAL A 806 -26.00 -18.30 -3.60
N PRO A 807 -26.09 -18.55 -2.29
CA PRO A 807 -25.83 -19.88 -1.71
C PRO A 807 -26.64 -21.02 -2.36
N SER A 808 -27.92 -20.78 -2.65
CA SER A 808 -28.85 -21.77 -3.22
C SER A 808 -28.52 -22.24 -4.65
N ALA A 809 -27.73 -21.47 -5.40
CA ALA A 809 -27.35 -21.81 -6.77
C ALA A 809 -26.02 -22.61 -6.85
N ASN A 810 -25.34 -22.78 -5.72
CA ASN A 810 -23.96 -23.26 -5.65
C ASN A 810 -23.86 -24.55 -4.84
N ALA A 811 -22.94 -25.44 -5.23
CA ALA A 811 -22.55 -26.54 -4.37
C ALA A 811 -21.91 -26.00 -3.07
N GLN A 812 -22.34 -26.52 -1.94
CA GLN A 812 -21.79 -26.26 -0.62
C GLN A 812 -21.15 -27.53 -0.07
N PHE A 813 -20.23 -27.40 0.88
CA PHE A 813 -19.57 -28.58 1.45
C PHE A 813 -20.55 -29.52 2.15
N TYR A 814 -21.69 -28.99 2.62
CA TYR A 814 -22.77 -29.73 3.26
C TYR A 814 -23.93 -30.10 2.30
N SER A 815 -23.79 -29.90 0.98
CA SER A 815 -24.86 -30.17 0.02
C SER A 815 -25.26 -31.65 -0.07
N ASN A 816 -24.29 -32.56 0.05
CA ASN A 816 -24.53 -34.00 0.03
C ASN A 816 -23.42 -34.75 0.79
N ASP A 817 -23.54 -36.07 0.84
CA ASP A 817 -22.59 -36.95 1.53
C ASP A 817 -21.20 -36.92 0.87
N THR A 818 -21.12 -36.87 -0.46
CA THR A 818 -19.84 -36.78 -1.19
C THR A 818 -19.07 -35.52 -0.80
N THR A 819 -19.72 -34.35 -0.79
CA THR A 819 -19.09 -33.08 -0.42
C THR A 819 -18.66 -33.07 1.05
N LEU A 820 -19.46 -33.64 1.96
CA LEU A 820 -19.13 -33.73 3.39
C LEU A 820 -17.94 -34.64 3.65
N ARG A 821 -17.91 -35.85 3.06
CA ARG A 821 -16.78 -36.77 3.19
C ARG A 821 -15.49 -36.14 2.68
N HIS A 822 -15.56 -35.46 1.55
CA HIS A 822 -14.38 -34.82 0.96
C HIS A 822 -13.91 -33.63 1.80
N PHE A 823 -14.83 -32.81 2.31
CA PHE A 823 -14.52 -31.73 3.24
C PHE A 823 -13.85 -32.26 4.51
N ALA A 824 -14.40 -33.30 5.13
CA ALA A 824 -13.81 -33.95 6.31
C ALA A 824 -12.40 -34.51 6.01
N ARG A 825 -12.23 -35.14 4.85
CA ARG A 825 -10.93 -35.63 4.39
C ARG A 825 -9.92 -34.50 4.25
N CYS A 826 -10.27 -33.41 3.58
CA CYS A 826 -9.38 -32.25 3.40
C CYS A 826 -9.09 -31.52 4.71
N ALA A 827 -10.05 -31.40 5.61
CA ALA A 827 -9.85 -30.84 6.95
C ALA A 827 -8.86 -31.68 7.79
N ARG A 828 -8.91 -33.02 7.68
CA ARG A 828 -7.91 -33.91 8.31
C ARG A 828 -6.54 -33.81 7.63
N ILE A 829 -6.47 -33.65 6.31
CA ILE A 829 -5.19 -33.36 5.62
C ILE A 829 -4.60 -32.05 6.15
N PHE A 830 -5.41 -31.01 6.26
CA PHE A 830 -5.01 -29.72 6.83
C PHE A 830 -4.49 -29.90 8.27
N GLN A 831 -5.21 -30.63 9.13
CA GLN A 831 -4.76 -30.93 10.48
C GLN A 831 -3.45 -31.73 10.52
N ALA A 832 -3.24 -32.67 9.58
CA ALA A 832 -2.09 -33.57 9.60
C ALA A 832 -0.72 -32.86 9.47
N TRP A 833 -0.66 -31.64 8.93
CA TRP A 833 0.57 -30.83 8.90
C TRP A 833 0.55 -29.61 9.84
N GLU A 834 -0.40 -29.55 10.78
CA GLU A 834 -0.49 -28.48 11.78
C GLU A 834 0.83 -28.23 12.52
N PHE A 835 1.57 -29.29 12.86
CA PHE A 835 2.87 -29.18 13.52
C PHE A 835 3.87 -28.33 12.71
N CYS A 836 3.87 -28.46 11.38
CA CYS A 836 4.71 -27.70 10.47
C CYS A 836 4.15 -26.29 10.32
N ARG A 837 2.83 -26.16 10.16
CA ARG A 837 2.14 -24.87 10.05
C ARG A 837 2.47 -23.95 11.23
N ARG A 838 2.43 -24.47 12.46
CA ARG A 838 2.76 -23.71 13.67
C ARG A 838 4.19 -23.16 13.64
N GLN A 839 5.15 -23.93 13.12
CA GLN A 839 6.52 -23.46 12.93
C GLN A 839 6.61 -22.40 11.84
N LEU A 840 5.92 -22.58 10.72
CA LEU A 840 5.87 -21.60 9.63
C LEU A 840 5.20 -20.29 10.05
N VAL A 841 4.19 -20.34 10.92
CA VAL A 841 3.55 -19.16 11.52
C VAL A 841 4.53 -18.42 12.43
N LYS A 842 5.32 -19.13 13.24
CA LYS A 842 6.38 -18.53 14.06
C LYS A 842 7.50 -17.94 13.19
N GLU A 843 7.91 -18.62 12.13
CA GLU A 843 8.90 -18.14 11.16
C GLU A 843 8.41 -16.86 10.46
N ALA A 844 7.18 -16.86 9.96
CA ALA A 844 6.54 -15.71 9.34
C ALA A 844 6.52 -14.48 10.25
N ALA A 845 6.14 -14.66 11.52
CA ALA A 845 6.15 -13.57 12.49
C ALA A 845 7.56 -13.06 12.80
N ALA A 846 8.54 -13.97 12.84
CA ALA A 846 9.92 -13.64 13.17
C ALA A 846 10.68 -12.98 12.01
N VAL A 847 10.48 -13.41 10.77
CA VAL A 847 11.30 -12.99 9.61
C VAL A 847 10.50 -12.57 8.38
N GLY A 848 9.17 -12.62 8.41
CA GLY A 848 8.29 -12.19 7.31
C GLY A 848 8.14 -13.20 6.17
N MET A 849 8.67 -14.41 6.32
CA MET A 849 8.55 -15.46 5.29
C MET A 849 7.10 -15.95 5.16
N PRO A 850 6.56 -16.07 3.94
CA PRO A 850 5.19 -16.55 3.77
C PRO A 850 5.08 -18.06 4.05
N VAL A 851 3.90 -18.50 4.52
CA VAL A 851 3.61 -19.93 4.75
C VAL A 851 3.55 -20.70 3.43
N VAL A 852 2.85 -20.13 2.45
CA VAL A 852 2.78 -20.62 1.06
C VAL A 852 3.80 -19.85 0.23
N ARG A 853 4.67 -20.55 -0.48
CA ARG A 853 5.85 -19.96 -1.14
C ARG A 853 5.87 -20.28 -2.62
N HIS A 854 6.14 -19.26 -3.42
CA HIS A 854 6.58 -19.50 -4.79
C HIS A 854 7.95 -20.19 -4.77
N LEU A 855 8.17 -21.15 -5.67
CA LEU A 855 9.43 -21.92 -5.73
C LEU A 855 10.66 -21.02 -5.91
N PHE A 856 10.48 -19.86 -6.55
CA PHE A 856 11.53 -18.85 -6.76
C PHE A 856 12.24 -18.44 -5.45
N LEU A 857 11.56 -18.48 -4.31
CA LEU A 857 12.16 -18.16 -3.01
C LEU A 857 13.27 -19.14 -2.61
N HIS A 858 13.23 -20.38 -3.10
CA HIS A 858 14.17 -21.45 -2.76
C HIS A 858 15.03 -21.90 -3.94
N TYR A 859 14.60 -21.62 -5.17
CA TYR A 859 15.32 -21.96 -6.41
C TYR A 859 15.42 -20.73 -7.33
N PRO A 860 16.06 -19.63 -6.87
CA PRO A 860 16.06 -18.36 -7.61
C PRO A 860 16.79 -18.44 -8.95
N ASP A 861 17.80 -19.30 -9.09
CA ASP A 861 18.58 -19.47 -10.32
C ASP A 861 17.89 -20.32 -11.39
N ASP A 862 16.79 -20.99 -11.05
CA ASP A 862 16.06 -21.85 -11.97
C ASP A 862 15.12 -21.00 -12.85
N GLN A 863 15.50 -20.83 -14.11
CA GLN A 863 14.75 -20.02 -15.07
C GLN A 863 13.35 -20.54 -15.36
N TYR A 864 13.12 -21.86 -15.24
CA TYR A 864 11.78 -22.43 -15.40
C TYR A 864 10.92 -22.14 -14.18
N VAL A 865 11.47 -22.26 -12.97
CA VAL A 865 10.79 -21.84 -11.74
C VAL A 865 10.30 -20.41 -11.84
N GLN A 866 11.12 -19.49 -12.34
CA GLN A 866 10.74 -18.10 -12.53
C GLN A 866 9.55 -17.89 -13.51
N THR A 867 9.19 -18.90 -14.32
CA THR A 867 8.02 -18.84 -15.25
C THR A 867 6.73 -19.41 -14.65
N ILE A 868 6.81 -20.08 -13.50
CA ILE A 868 5.65 -20.63 -12.81
C ILE A 868 4.77 -19.47 -12.33
N VAL A 869 3.46 -19.66 -12.42
CA VAL A 869 2.47 -18.66 -12.01
C VAL A 869 1.51 -19.25 -10.98
N TYR A 870 0.86 -20.36 -11.33
CA TYR A 870 -0.13 -21.04 -10.47
C TYR A 870 -0.01 -22.56 -10.48
N GLN A 871 0.90 -23.12 -11.28
CA GLN A 871 0.95 -24.55 -11.57
C GLN A 871 1.36 -25.38 -10.34
N GLN A 872 2.16 -24.81 -9.45
CA GLN A 872 2.63 -25.47 -8.23
C GLN A 872 3.19 -24.45 -7.24
N PHE A 873 3.20 -24.83 -5.96
CA PHE A 873 3.73 -24.01 -4.88
C PHE A 873 4.31 -24.88 -3.76
N LEU A 874 5.07 -24.24 -2.87
CA LEU A 874 5.59 -24.89 -1.66
C LEU A 874 4.77 -24.47 -0.44
N VAL A 875 4.63 -25.36 0.52
CA VAL A 875 4.28 -25.03 1.91
C VAL A 875 5.56 -25.12 2.73
N GLY A 876 6.00 -23.98 3.25
CA GLY A 876 7.37 -23.85 3.76
C GLY A 876 8.39 -24.16 2.67
N SER A 877 9.45 -24.89 3.03
CA SER A 877 10.45 -25.42 2.09
C SER A 877 10.31 -26.91 1.79
N GLU A 878 9.38 -27.61 2.46
CA GLU A 878 9.45 -29.07 2.62
C GLU A 878 8.32 -29.84 1.92
N ILE A 879 7.20 -29.18 1.62
CA ILE A 879 6.02 -29.78 0.97
C ILE A 879 5.80 -29.06 -0.36
N LEU A 880 5.76 -29.82 -1.46
CA LEU A 880 5.45 -29.32 -2.81
C LEU A 880 4.03 -29.77 -3.19
N VAL A 881 3.20 -28.82 -3.62
CA VAL A 881 1.81 -29.06 -4.02
C VAL A 881 1.64 -28.69 -5.49
N VAL A 882 1.05 -29.59 -6.26
CA VAL A 882 0.74 -29.42 -7.68
C VAL A 882 -0.78 -29.57 -7.85
N PRO A 883 -1.55 -28.49 -7.68
CA PRO A 883 -3.01 -28.56 -7.66
C PRO A 883 -3.61 -28.89 -9.03
N VAL A 884 -4.76 -29.57 -9.05
CA VAL A 884 -5.58 -29.72 -10.25
C VAL A 884 -6.44 -28.46 -10.40
N LEU A 885 -6.17 -27.69 -11.44
CA LEU A 885 -6.79 -26.37 -11.67
C LEU A 885 -7.64 -26.32 -12.95
N ASP A 886 -7.94 -27.48 -13.54
CA ASP A 886 -8.75 -27.61 -14.75
C ASP A 886 -9.82 -28.68 -14.57
N LYS A 887 -11.02 -28.41 -15.12
CA LYS A 887 -12.20 -29.27 -14.99
C LYS A 887 -12.00 -30.62 -15.68
N GLY A 888 -12.34 -31.71 -15.00
CA GLY A 888 -12.29 -33.08 -15.51
C GLY A 888 -10.91 -33.71 -15.50
N HIS A 889 -9.89 -33.02 -14.99
CA HIS A 889 -8.52 -33.52 -14.97
C HIS A 889 -8.27 -34.45 -13.77
N THR A 890 -7.54 -35.53 -14.02
CA THR A 890 -7.09 -36.50 -13.00
C THR A 890 -5.57 -36.64 -12.97
N GLN A 891 -4.85 -35.82 -13.74
CA GLN A 891 -3.38 -35.78 -13.81
C GLN A 891 -2.91 -34.33 -13.94
N VAL A 892 -1.72 -34.07 -13.42
CA VAL A 892 -1.04 -32.76 -13.51
C VAL A 892 0.40 -32.93 -13.95
N GLN A 893 0.96 -31.92 -14.60
CA GLN A 893 2.38 -31.89 -14.92
C GLN A 893 3.14 -31.21 -13.78
N ALA A 894 3.87 -31.99 -13.00
CA ALA A 894 4.74 -31.51 -11.93
C ALA A 894 6.13 -31.15 -12.48
N TYR A 895 6.73 -30.08 -11.95
CA TYR A 895 8.13 -29.75 -12.13
C TYR A 895 8.91 -29.91 -10.83
N PHE A 896 10.02 -30.65 -10.88
CA PHE A 896 10.93 -30.83 -9.76
C PHE A 896 12.25 -30.09 -10.05
N PRO A 897 12.59 -29.06 -9.26
CA PRO A 897 13.87 -28.37 -9.37
C PRO A 897 15.06 -29.32 -9.12
N SER A 898 16.23 -28.94 -9.62
CA SER A 898 17.45 -29.71 -9.37
C SER A 898 17.92 -29.63 -7.91
N GLY A 899 18.63 -30.66 -7.45
CA GLY A 899 19.19 -30.74 -6.09
C GLY A 899 18.39 -31.65 -5.15
N ASP A 900 17.10 -31.39 -5.00
CA ASP A 900 16.24 -32.14 -4.07
C ASP A 900 15.69 -33.45 -4.65
N ILE A 901 15.32 -34.37 -3.75
CA ILE A 901 14.58 -35.59 -4.07
C ILE A 901 13.21 -35.47 -3.42
N TRP A 902 12.17 -35.61 -4.23
CA TRP A 902 10.78 -35.45 -3.81
C TRP A 902 10.08 -36.81 -3.77
N GLU A 903 9.34 -37.09 -2.72
CA GLU A 903 8.58 -38.32 -2.51
C GLU A 903 7.09 -38.02 -2.58
N HIS A 904 6.35 -38.71 -3.45
CA HIS A 904 4.92 -38.55 -3.58
C HIS A 904 4.20 -39.15 -2.37
N ILE A 905 3.39 -38.35 -1.67
CA ILE A 905 2.88 -38.74 -0.35
C ILE A 905 1.93 -39.94 -0.40
N TRP A 906 1.28 -40.22 -1.53
CA TRP A 906 0.32 -41.32 -1.65
C TRP A 906 0.97 -42.62 -2.12
N THR A 907 1.89 -42.56 -3.09
CA THR A 907 2.49 -43.75 -3.73
C THR A 907 3.88 -44.10 -3.21
N GLY A 908 4.59 -43.14 -2.62
CA GLY A 908 6.01 -43.30 -2.23
C GLY A 908 6.99 -43.18 -3.40
N ASP A 909 6.51 -42.86 -4.61
CA ASP A 909 7.37 -42.70 -5.78
C ASP A 909 8.35 -41.53 -5.57
N LEU A 910 9.59 -41.74 -6.00
CA LEU A 910 10.68 -40.77 -5.86
C LEU A 910 10.95 -40.05 -7.18
N TYR A 911 11.09 -38.73 -7.09
CA TYR A 911 11.35 -37.84 -8.20
C TYR A 911 12.61 -37.02 -7.93
N LYS A 912 13.59 -37.14 -8.82
CA LYS A 912 14.85 -36.39 -8.75
C LYS A 912 15.19 -35.87 -10.13
N ALA A 913 15.51 -34.59 -10.23
CA ALA A 913 16.00 -34.05 -11.49
C ALA A 913 17.34 -34.69 -11.89
N PRO A 914 17.51 -35.15 -13.14
CA PRO A 914 18.76 -35.76 -13.60
C PRO A 914 19.86 -34.71 -13.87
N ASN A 915 19.49 -33.45 -14.09
CA ASN A 915 20.38 -32.36 -14.44
C ASN A 915 19.90 -31.04 -13.82
N LYS A 916 20.59 -29.93 -14.13
CA LYS A 916 20.27 -28.58 -13.63
C LYS A 916 19.00 -27.96 -14.25
N GLU A 917 18.41 -28.58 -15.27
CA GLU A 917 17.20 -28.08 -15.96
C GLU A 917 15.90 -28.58 -15.31
N GLY A 918 16.01 -29.33 -14.20
CA GLY A 918 14.87 -29.89 -13.49
C GLY A 918 14.27 -31.14 -14.16
N LEU A 919 13.11 -31.57 -13.67
CA LEU A 919 12.35 -32.71 -14.21
C LEU A 919 10.88 -32.33 -14.34
N LYS A 920 10.32 -32.48 -15.55
CA LYS A 920 8.87 -32.39 -15.79
C LYS A 920 8.28 -33.79 -15.94
N VAL A 921 7.20 -34.07 -15.22
CA VAL A 921 6.56 -35.39 -15.26
C VAL A 921 5.06 -35.27 -15.02
N TRP A 922 4.29 -36.11 -15.70
CA TRP A 922 2.86 -36.24 -15.45
C TRP A 922 2.61 -37.17 -14.26
N VAL A 923 1.84 -36.71 -13.28
CA VAL A 923 1.52 -37.44 -12.06
C VAL A 923 0.02 -37.56 -11.89
N GLN A 924 -0.45 -38.70 -11.35
CA GLN A 924 -1.86 -38.89 -11.02
C GLN A 924 -2.28 -37.97 -9.87
N ALA A 925 -3.43 -37.34 -10.04
CA ALA A 925 -4.09 -36.49 -9.05
C ALA A 925 -5.63 -36.68 -9.12
N PRO A 926 -6.17 -37.90 -8.95
CA PRO A 926 -7.61 -38.09 -8.90
C PRO A 926 -8.21 -37.35 -7.69
N LEU A 927 -9.53 -37.09 -7.73
CA LEU A 927 -10.23 -36.45 -6.61
C LEU A 927 -9.99 -37.22 -5.30
N GLY A 928 -9.63 -36.51 -4.25
CA GLY A 928 -9.28 -37.01 -2.93
C GLY A 928 -7.78 -37.33 -2.74
N PHE A 929 -6.99 -37.30 -3.82
CA PHE A 929 -5.55 -37.60 -3.81
C PHE A 929 -4.79 -36.54 -4.61
N PRO A 930 -4.73 -35.28 -4.12
CA PRO A 930 -4.01 -34.21 -4.81
C PRO A 930 -2.52 -34.55 -4.96
N ALA A 931 -1.87 -34.12 -6.04
CA ALA A 931 -0.44 -34.36 -6.24
C ALA A 931 0.38 -33.52 -5.24
N VAL A 932 0.89 -34.21 -4.22
CA VAL A 932 1.64 -33.61 -3.11
C VAL A 932 2.88 -34.43 -2.87
N PHE A 933 3.98 -33.73 -2.64
CA PHE A 933 5.30 -34.33 -2.48
C PHE A 933 6.00 -33.74 -1.25
N VAL A 934 6.83 -34.54 -0.62
CA VAL A 934 7.67 -34.11 0.50
C VAL A 934 9.13 -34.32 0.16
N LYS A 935 10.03 -33.51 0.70
CA LYS A 935 11.47 -33.76 0.56
C LYS A 935 11.88 -35.07 1.23
N ARG A 936 12.57 -35.95 0.50
CA ARG A 936 13.03 -37.23 1.01
C ARG A 936 14.05 -37.02 2.13
N GLY A 937 13.84 -37.69 3.26
CA GLY A 937 14.71 -37.57 4.44
C GLY A 937 14.43 -36.36 5.33
N SER A 938 13.47 -35.50 4.95
CA SER A 938 13.00 -34.40 5.79
C SER A 938 12.17 -34.92 6.97
N TRP A 939 12.47 -34.44 8.19
CA TRP A 939 11.65 -34.73 9.37
C TRP A 939 10.20 -34.25 9.17
N VAL A 940 10.01 -33.08 8.55
CA VAL A 940 8.68 -32.54 8.24
C VAL A 940 7.93 -33.51 7.32
N GLY A 941 8.58 -33.99 6.27
CA GLY A 941 7.98 -34.95 5.35
C GLY A 941 7.59 -36.27 6.03
N GLN A 942 8.48 -36.83 6.85
CA GLN A 942 8.23 -38.06 7.59
C GLN A 942 7.09 -37.91 8.61
N GLN A 943 7.10 -36.83 9.40
CA GLN A 943 6.06 -36.56 10.38
C GLN A 943 4.70 -36.31 9.72
N PHE A 944 4.66 -35.58 8.60
CA PHE A 944 3.43 -35.39 7.85
C PHE A 944 2.87 -36.71 7.33
N MET A 945 3.70 -37.56 6.70
CA MET A 945 3.27 -38.88 6.24
C MET A 945 2.79 -39.78 7.40
N HIS A 946 3.46 -39.74 8.55
CA HIS A 946 3.02 -40.44 9.76
C HIS A 946 1.64 -39.96 10.22
N ASN A 947 1.41 -38.64 10.25
CA ASN A 947 0.12 -38.06 10.63
C ASN A 947 -0.99 -38.44 9.64
N LEU A 948 -0.70 -38.52 8.33
CA LEU A 948 -1.68 -39.01 7.35
C LEU A 948 -2.13 -40.46 7.63
N VAL A 949 -1.23 -41.33 8.10
CA VAL A 949 -1.58 -42.69 8.53
C VAL A 949 -2.41 -42.66 9.82
N LYS A 950 -2.01 -41.83 10.79
CA LYS A 950 -2.74 -41.64 12.06
C LYS A 950 -4.19 -41.17 11.82
N GLU A 951 -4.38 -40.25 10.89
CA GLU A 951 -5.70 -39.73 10.47
C GLU A 951 -6.48 -40.70 9.55
N LYS A 952 -5.96 -41.92 9.32
CA LYS A 952 -6.55 -42.95 8.44
C LYS A 952 -6.77 -42.45 7.01
N LEU A 953 -5.94 -41.51 6.54
CA LEU A 953 -6.00 -40.94 5.20
C LEU A 953 -5.14 -41.71 4.20
N LYS A 954 -4.13 -42.43 4.70
CA LYS A 954 -3.17 -43.27 3.98
C LYS A 954 -3.04 -44.61 4.70
N VAL A 955 -2.87 -45.70 3.96
CA VAL A 955 -2.55 -47.03 4.51
C VAL A 955 -1.07 -47.07 4.87
N SER A 956 -0.73 -47.72 5.99
CA SER A 956 0.63 -47.85 6.53
C SER A 956 1.63 -48.45 5.56
#